data_AF-A0A922EC43-F1
#
_entry.id   AF-A0A922EC43-F1
#
_cell.length_a   1.000
_cell.length_b   1.000
_cell.length_c   1.000
_cell.angle_alpha   90.00
_cell.angle_beta   90.00
_cell.angle_gamma   90.00
#
_symmetry.space_group_name_H-M   'P 1'
#
loop_
_entity.id
_entity.type
_entity.pdbx_description
1 polymer ?
#
loop_
_entity_poly.entity_id
_entity_poly.type
_entity_poly.pdbx_seq_one_letter_code
_entity_poly.pdbx_strand_id
1 'polypeptide(L)'
;MNSEIIKEKARLEACNQHREIGALRDSLQERGNEPYIDQQPSYFPPELVGHLPKNSNILYHCYLMELEQKFAYEIPVHDIVLVLRNKLEAELGSLHFDLDVDRGSLTVNFKYVGVINLSTKQVLLCRRFQKTLLSVLIYHDLKSLNERMDGDILGVETDYLLLPATGKHQRPLIIDWKCVTSVLFSCKKNDESHLNCSLPKGRARIVQTKDGPVCTCLLQKSLVHTPHTDQVYCTTGILELNANSRMQHRRGKITTYKEYYEERHGIKLRFEHESWVSGRHIFRVKNYLQRCRNRKEKELSKQSVELPPELCSIVMSPISVNTFYSFSFVPSIMHRVESLLIAANLKKMYSDHYTQNDAIPISKVLEAITTKKCQEKFDLESLETLGDSFLKYAVTQQLFKTYQDQPEGVLTSKKEKIISNAALCEFGCHRRLPGFIRDESFDPKKWIIPGDRLGSALSEELLFNRRKIYIRETRKMESKTVADVVEALIGAFLSIGGETSALLFMEWLGIKVDFHITPYERPFPIHAEKRLNVRHLESLLNYSFRDTSLLVEALTHGSMFREIPRDYERLEFLGDSVLDYLMTKHFYYEYPGLSPEQLTDMRSASVNNECYARSAVKFGLHKHILRDSQELDKQIVKTCNNFEKLSSESTFGWDAETTFTEVIVLTAVFVFLLTFMLMFGFLSLYLYYFSHLFS
;
A
#
# COMPACT_ATOMS: atom_id res chain seq x y z
N MET A 1 2.31 47.52 -55.03
CA MET A 1 2.60 47.02 -53.65
C MET A 1 2.24 45.54 -53.63
N ASN A 2 3.21 44.66 -53.37
CA ASN A 2 3.14 43.23 -53.72
C ASN A 2 2.22 42.45 -52.75
N SER A 3 1.30 41.63 -53.26
CA SER A 3 0.27 40.92 -52.46
C SER A 3 0.84 39.97 -51.41
N GLU A 4 2.05 39.45 -51.64
CA GLU A 4 2.77 38.61 -50.68
C GLU A 4 3.22 39.38 -49.44
N ILE A 5 3.69 40.62 -49.60
CA ILE A 5 4.15 41.46 -48.48
C ILE A 5 2.98 41.79 -47.54
N ILE A 6 1.76 41.95 -48.08
CA ILE A 6 0.56 42.21 -47.28
C ILE A 6 0.14 40.95 -46.50
N LYS A 7 0.21 39.76 -47.12
CA LYS A 7 -0.08 38.48 -46.44
C LYS A 7 0.94 38.17 -45.33
N GLU A 8 2.21 38.50 -45.58
CA GLU A 8 3.28 38.28 -44.61
C GLU A 8 3.19 39.26 -43.44
N LYS A 9 2.86 40.53 -43.71
CA LYS A 9 2.55 41.52 -42.64
C LYS A 9 1.34 41.11 -41.82
N ALA A 10 0.25 40.68 -42.46
CA ALA A 10 -0.96 40.23 -41.76
C ALA A 10 -0.72 38.97 -40.91
N ARG A 11 0.12 38.03 -41.37
CA ARG A 11 0.56 36.87 -40.57
C ARG A 11 1.43 37.29 -39.39
N LEU A 12 2.33 38.24 -39.58
CA LEU A 12 3.21 38.74 -38.51
C LEU A 12 2.42 39.52 -37.45
N GLU A 13 1.46 40.35 -37.87
CA GLU A 13 0.54 41.08 -36.98
C GLU A 13 -0.37 40.13 -36.20
N ALA A 14 -0.93 39.10 -36.84
CA ALA A 14 -1.71 38.07 -36.16
C ALA A 14 -0.86 37.27 -35.15
N CYS A 15 0.39 36.94 -35.50
CA CYS A 15 1.34 36.30 -34.59
C CYS A 15 1.71 37.19 -33.38
N ASN A 16 1.88 38.50 -33.60
CA ASN A 16 2.21 39.44 -32.54
C ASN A 16 1.02 39.70 -31.61
N GLN A 17 -0.21 39.80 -32.15
CA GLN A 17 -1.43 39.89 -31.34
C GLN A 17 -1.68 38.61 -30.53
N HIS A 18 -1.42 37.42 -31.10
CA HIS A 18 -1.48 36.15 -30.35
C HIS A 18 -0.42 36.08 -29.24
N ARG A 19 0.78 36.64 -29.43
CA ARG A 19 1.82 36.71 -28.40
C ARG A 19 1.48 37.68 -27.28
N GLU A 20 0.91 38.85 -27.58
CA GLU A 20 0.47 39.81 -26.55
C GLU A 20 -0.72 39.27 -25.74
N ILE A 21 -1.69 38.61 -26.37
CA ILE A 21 -2.83 37.99 -25.67
C ILE A 21 -2.40 36.76 -24.85
N GLY A 22 -1.41 35.99 -25.32
CA GLY A 22 -0.81 34.88 -24.57
C GLY A 22 0.01 35.33 -23.36
N ALA A 23 0.79 36.40 -23.49
CA ALA A 23 1.64 36.91 -22.43
C ALA A 23 0.88 37.58 -21.27
N LEU A 24 -0.34 38.09 -21.52
CA LEU A 24 -1.15 38.81 -20.52
C LEU A 24 -1.95 37.89 -19.56
N ARG A 25 -1.97 36.57 -19.77
CA ARG A 25 -2.73 35.61 -18.93
C ARG A 25 -1.91 34.46 -18.32
N ASP A 26 -0.62 34.34 -18.64
CA ASP A 26 0.26 33.34 -18.05
C ASP A 26 0.79 33.83 -16.68
N SER A 27 -0.07 33.75 -15.66
CA SER A 27 0.30 33.86 -14.25
C SER A 27 0.52 32.50 -13.57
N LEU A 28 0.66 31.43 -14.36
CA LEU A 28 1.25 30.17 -13.90
C LEU A 28 2.76 30.30 -14.05
N GLN A 29 3.34 30.94 -13.04
CA GLN A 29 4.77 31.05 -12.74
C GLN A 29 5.54 29.82 -13.24
N GLU A 30 6.43 30.01 -14.22
CA GLU A 30 7.46 29.04 -14.58
C GLU A 30 8.30 28.77 -13.33
N ARG A 31 7.91 27.76 -12.53
CA ARG A 31 8.76 27.24 -11.46
C ARG A 31 9.94 26.57 -12.13
N GLY A 32 11.14 27.01 -11.78
CA GLY A 32 12.38 26.48 -12.34
C GLY A 32 12.46 24.98 -12.11
N ASN A 33 12.72 24.23 -13.20
CA ASN A 33 13.00 22.81 -13.18
C ASN A 33 14.27 22.53 -12.37
N GLU A 34 14.16 22.42 -11.04
CA GLU A 34 15.18 21.73 -10.26
C GLU A 34 15.14 20.25 -10.66
N PRO A 35 16.29 19.64 -11.00
CA PRO A 35 16.33 18.24 -11.38
C PRO A 35 15.86 17.36 -10.21
N TYR A 36 14.95 16.43 -10.50
CA TYR A 36 14.46 15.47 -9.51
C TYR A 36 15.62 14.69 -8.89
N ILE A 37 15.61 14.58 -7.57
CA ILE A 37 16.62 13.86 -6.80
C ILE A 37 16.11 12.43 -6.57
N ASP A 38 16.76 11.45 -7.18
CA ASP A 38 16.36 10.03 -7.02
C ASP A 38 16.52 9.51 -5.58
N GLN A 39 17.40 10.12 -4.78
CA GLN A 39 17.62 9.72 -3.38
C GLN A 39 16.57 10.38 -2.47
N GLN A 40 15.61 9.57 -2.04
CA GLN A 40 14.47 10.00 -1.23
C GLN A 40 14.54 9.38 0.18
N PRO A 41 14.07 10.08 1.22
CA PRO A 41 14.04 9.53 2.57
C PRO A 41 13.04 8.37 2.67
N SER A 42 13.25 7.51 3.66
CA SER A 42 12.28 6.51 4.11
C SER A 42 11.84 6.86 5.53
N TYR A 43 10.59 7.30 5.67
CA TYR A 43 10.08 7.74 6.96
C TYR A 43 9.76 6.59 7.91
N PHE A 44 10.02 6.87 9.18
CA PHE A 44 9.77 6.04 10.35
C PHE A 44 8.87 6.80 11.33
N PRO A 45 7.83 6.13 11.89
CA PRO A 45 6.79 6.79 12.64
C PRO A 45 7.28 7.30 14.00
N PRO A 46 6.98 8.57 14.37
CA PRO A 46 7.40 9.16 15.64
C PRO A 46 6.80 8.48 16.87
N GLU A 47 5.66 7.78 16.73
CA GLU A 47 4.99 7.07 17.82
C GLU A 47 5.82 5.89 18.37
N LEU A 48 6.72 5.35 17.56
CA LEU A 48 7.61 4.24 17.92
C LEU A 48 8.99 4.70 18.39
N VAL A 49 9.22 6.01 18.47
CA VAL A 49 10.51 6.61 18.78
C VAL A 49 10.45 7.28 20.15
N GLY A 50 11.55 7.19 20.91
CA GLY A 50 11.66 7.83 22.21
C GLY A 50 13.09 8.22 22.57
N HIS A 51 13.19 9.12 23.54
CA HIS A 51 14.46 9.45 24.19
C HIS A 51 14.57 8.69 25.52
N LEU A 52 15.79 8.25 25.86
CA LEU A 52 16.06 7.67 27.18
C LEU A 52 15.72 8.70 28.27
N PRO A 53 14.79 8.42 29.18
CA PRO A 53 14.38 9.37 30.20
C PRO A 53 15.38 9.35 31.36
N LYS A 54 15.55 10.51 31.99
CA LYS A 54 16.30 10.68 33.25
C LYS A 54 15.47 10.31 34.50
N ASN A 55 14.18 10.00 34.33
CA ASN A 55 13.24 9.74 35.44
C ASN A 55 13.24 8.26 35.88
N SER A 56 12.99 8.04 37.17
CA SER A 56 12.99 6.72 37.81
C SER A 56 11.80 5.82 37.46
N ASN A 57 10.63 6.41 37.17
CA ASN A 57 9.41 5.73 36.74
C ASN A 57 8.85 6.36 35.46
N ILE A 58 8.48 5.51 34.52
CA ILE A 58 8.05 5.89 33.17
C ILE A 58 6.65 5.32 32.95
N LEU A 59 5.71 6.19 32.54
CA LEU A 59 4.36 5.80 32.13
C LEU A 59 4.38 5.30 30.69
N TYR A 60 3.75 4.15 30.46
CA TYR A 60 3.55 3.58 29.13
C TYR A 60 2.08 3.23 28.89
N HIS A 61 1.68 3.23 27.63
CA HIS A 61 0.38 2.79 27.12
C HIS A 61 0.49 1.35 26.60
N CYS A 62 -0.44 0.49 27.00
CA CYS A 62 -0.45 -0.92 26.62
C CYS A 62 -1.53 -1.23 25.58
N TYR A 63 -1.13 -1.94 24.53
CA TYR A 63 -1.98 -2.47 23.48
C TYR A 63 -1.81 -3.98 23.43
N LEU A 64 -2.90 -4.73 23.54
CA LEU A 64 -2.91 -6.17 23.37
C LEU A 64 -3.07 -6.49 21.89
N MET A 65 -2.16 -7.31 21.37
CA MET A 65 -2.23 -7.99 20.08
C MET A 65 -2.80 -9.39 20.33
N GLU A 66 -4.12 -9.55 20.16
CA GLU A 66 -4.79 -10.84 20.24
C GLU A 66 -4.49 -11.62 18.95
N LEU A 67 -3.88 -12.80 19.09
CA LEU A 67 -3.49 -13.64 17.97
C LEU A 67 -4.51 -14.77 17.79
N GLU A 68 -5.24 -14.71 16.69
CA GLU A 68 -6.27 -15.66 16.31
C GLU A 68 -5.79 -16.59 15.19
N GLN A 69 -5.42 -17.81 15.57
CA GLN A 69 -4.92 -18.84 14.67
C GLN A 69 -6.07 -19.50 13.91
N LYS A 70 -6.25 -19.17 12.62
CA LYS A 70 -7.28 -19.76 11.74
C LYS A 70 -6.72 -20.94 10.93
N PHE A 71 -5.97 -21.82 11.58
CA PHE A 71 -5.41 -23.05 10.98
C PHE A 71 -5.02 -24.08 12.05
N ALA A 72 -4.95 -25.35 11.65
CA ALA A 72 -4.55 -26.45 12.53
C ALA A 72 -3.01 -26.54 12.66
N TYR A 73 -2.49 -26.30 13.86
CA TYR A 73 -1.09 -26.49 14.23
C TYR A 73 -0.98 -26.94 15.68
N GLU A 74 0.00 -27.80 15.98
CA GLU A 74 0.19 -28.39 17.32
C GLU A 74 0.56 -27.36 18.40
N ILE A 75 1.19 -26.26 18.00
CA ILE A 75 1.69 -25.22 18.91
C ILE A 75 0.75 -24.02 18.83
N PRO A 76 0.01 -23.67 19.89
CA PRO A 76 -0.88 -22.53 19.87
C PRO A 76 -0.09 -21.22 19.98
N VAL A 77 -0.63 -20.17 19.38
CA VAL A 77 -0.16 -18.79 19.57
C VAL A 77 -0.67 -18.21 20.91
N HIS A 78 0.15 -17.36 21.52
CA HIS A 78 -0.15 -16.56 22.68
C HIS A 78 -0.17 -15.08 22.30
N ASP A 79 -1.02 -14.33 22.98
CA ASP A 79 -1.17 -12.90 22.74
C ASP A 79 0.08 -12.13 23.20
N ILE A 80 0.30 -10.97 22.59
CA ILE A 80 1.49 -10.14 22.79
C ILE A 80 1.05 -8.74 23.22
N VAL A 81 1.75 -8.16 24.19
CA VAL A 81 1.51 -6.79 24.65
C VAL A 81 2.55 -5.88 24.01
N LEU A 82 2.08 -4.90 23.23
CA LEU A 82 2.85 -3.77 22.77
C LEU A 82 2.75 -2.64 23.77
N VAL A 83 3.90 -2.16 24.22
CA VAL A 83 4.02 -1.11 25.24
C VAL A 83 4.70 0.09 24.59
N LEU A 84 3.98 1.21 24.52
CA LEU A 84 4.40 2.45 23.84
C LEU A 84 4.45 3.61 24.82
N ARG A 85 5.35 4.58 24.60
CA ARG A 85 5.33 5.84 25.38
C ARG A 85 4.16 6.73 25.02
N ASN A 86 3.85 6.80 23.73
CA ASN A 86 2.83 7.67 23.21
C ASN A 86 1.53 6.88 23.01
N LYS A 87 0.40 7.51 23.32
CA LYS A 87 -0.91 6.94 23.03
C LYS A 87 -1.18 7.02 21.53
N LEU A 88 -1.56 5.91 20.91
CA LEU A 88 -2.02 5.85 19.53
C LEU A 88 -3.40 6.49 19.41
N GLU A 89 -3.71 6.98 18.21
CA GLU A 89 -5.03 7.52 17.89
C GLU A 89 -6.11 6.43 17.96
N ALA A 90 -7.37 6.83 18.16
CA ALA A 90 -8.47 5.89 18.41
C ALA A 90 -8.65 4.87 17.28
N GLU A 91 -8.56 5.30 16.01
CA GLU A 91 -8.65 4.44 14.82
C GLU A 91 -7.55 3.36 14.80
N LEU A 92 -6.35 3.70 15.32
CA LEU A 92 -5.22 2.78 15.44
C LEU A 92 -5.28 1.90 16.71
N GLY A 93 -6.09 2.29 17.69
CA GLY A 93 -6.27 1.55 18.95
C GLY A 93 -7.08 0.26 18.81
N SER A 94 -7.76 0.08 17.66
CA SER A 94 -8.60 -1.07 17.31
C SER A 94 -8.23 -1.67 15.93
N LEU A 95 -6.94 -1.69 15.59
CA LEU A 95 -6.46 -2.25 14.32
C LEU A 95 -6.79 -3.74 14.18
N HIS A 96 -7.11 -4.14 12.96
CA HIS A 96 -7.36 -5.52 12.58
C HIS A 96 -6.74 -5.81 11.23
N PHE A 97 -5.93 -6.86 11.14
CA PHE A 97 -5.40 -7.35 9.87
C PHE A 97 -4.99 -8.81 9.92
N ASP A 98 -4.93 -9.44 8.74
CA ASP A 98 -4.56 -10.84 8.57
C ASP A 98 -3.14 -10.98 8.03
N LEU A 99 -2.41 -11.94 8.59
CA LEU A 99 -1.15 -12.47 8.07
C LEU A 99 -1.40 -13.80 7.36
N ASP A 100 -0.77 -13.97 6.19
CA ASP A 100 -0.83 -15.23 5.44
C ASP A 100 0.26 -16.18 5.92
N VAL A 101 -0.14 -17.39 6.30
CA VAL A 101 0.77 -18.45 6.69
C VAL A 101 0.57 -19.66 5.78
N ASP A 102 1.58 -20.53 5.68
CA ASP A 102 1.57 -21.69 4.77
C ASP A 102 0.34 -22.63 4.93
N ARG A 103 -0.40 -22.53 6.04
CA ARG A 103 -1.50 -23.44 6.42
C ARG A 103 -2.86 -22.75 6.60
N GLY A 104 -2.97 -21.46 6.33
CA GLY A 104 -4.19 -20.66 6.56
C GLY A 104 -3.84 -19.20 6.84
N SER A 105 -4.56 -18.57 7.77
CA SER A 105 -4.30 -17.18 8.16
C SER A 105 -4.17 -17.01 9.67
N LEU A 106 -3.37 -16.02 10.08
CA LEU A 106 -3.28 -15.56 11.46
C LEU A 106 -3.87 -14.16 11.53
N THR A 107 -4.99 -14.01 12.24
CA THR A 107 -5.63 -12.71 12.44
C THR A 107 -5.02 -12.02 13.66
N VAL A 108 -4.74 -10.73 13.52
CA VAL A 108 -4.18 -9.89 14.59
C VAL A 108 -5.18 -8.80 14.95
N ASN A 109 -5.68 -8.82 16.18
CA ASN A 109 -6.56 -7.78 16.71
C ASN A 109 -5.81 -6.93 17.73
N PHE A 110 -5.79 -5.61 17.52
CA PHE A 110 -5.24 -4.66 18.47
C PHE A 110 -6.32 -4.13 19.38
N LYS A 111 -6.01 -4.03 20.67
CA LYS A 111 -6.89 -3.47 21.66
C LYS A 111 -6.13 -2.64 22.67
N TYR A 112 -6.54 -1.39 22.86
CA TYR A 112 -6.04 -0.59 23.97
C TYR A 112 -6.50 -1.17 25.33
N VAL A 113 -5.55 -1.41 26.22
CA VAL A 113 -5.81 -2.09 27.50
C VAL A 113 -5.63 -1.18 28.72
N GLY A 114 -4.82 -0.13 28.60
CA GLY A 114 -4.60 0.81 29.69
C GLY A 114 -3.19 1.36 29.74
N VAL A 115 -2.73 1.70 30.95
CA VAL A 115 -1.39 2.23 31.20
C VAL A 115 -0.65 1.40 32.24
N ILE A 116 0.67 1.39 32.16
CA ILE A 116 1.57 0.76 33.12
C ILE A 116 2.72 1.70 33.47
N ASN A 117 3.12 1.70 34.74
CA ASN A 117 4.32 2.39 35.18
C ASN A 117 5.46 1.38 35.31
N LEU A 118 6.56 1.62 34.60
CA LEU A 118 7.76 0.79 34.64
C LEU A 118 8.93 1.58 35.19
N SER A 119 9.65 0.97 36.13
CA SER A 119 10.94 1.50 36.60
C SER A 119 12.02 1.33 35.53
N THR A 120 13.10 2.12 35.58
CA THR A 120 14.25 1.99 34.67
C THR A 120 14.81 0.56 34.64
N LYS A 121 14.85 -0.12 35.80
CA LYS A 121 15.31 -1.52 35.91
C LYS A 121 14.39 -2.49 35.17
N GLN A 122 13.06 -2.29 35.27
CA GLN A 122 12.09 -3.11 34.54
C GLN A 122 12.18 -2.86 33.03
N VAL A 123 12.35 -1.62 32.59
CA VAL A 123 12.52 -1.30 31.15
C VAL A 123 13.78 -1.97 30.59
N LEU A 124 14.91 -1.90 31.30
CA LEU A 124 16.14 -2.59 30.91
C LEU A 124 15.97 -4.11 30.85
N LEU A 125 15.24 -4.69 31.80
CA LEU A 125 14.90 -6.11 31.80
C LEU A 125 14.05 -6.50 30.57
N CYS A 126 13.00 -5.72 30.29
CA CYS A 126 12.14 -5.92 29.12
C CYS A 126 12.92 -5.82 27.80
N ARG A 127 13.77 -4.80 27.66
CA ARG A 127 14.65 -4.62 26.49
C ARG A 127 15.59 -5.80 26.32
N ARG A 128 16.21 -6.27 27.41
CA ARG A 128 17.09 -7.44 27.39
C ARG A 128 16.32 -8.69 26.95
N PHE A 129 15.15 -8.95 27.52
CA PHE A 129 14.29 -10.08 27.13
C PHE A 129 13.95 -10.06 25.64
N GLN A 130 13.41 -8.93 25.15
CA GLN A 130 13.03 -8.75 23.75
C GLN A 130 14.22 -8.93 22.81
N LYS A 131 15.36 -8.30 23.13
CA LYS A 131 16.58 -8.37 22.32
C LYS A 131 17.12 -9.79 22.23
N THR A 132 17.17 -10.51 23.34
CA THR A 132 17.62 -11.91 23.36
C THR A 132 16.69 -12.79 22.52
N LEU A 133 15.39 -12.68 22.75
CA LEU A 133 14.39 -13.53 22.09
C LEU A 133 14.36 -13.30 20.57
N LEU A 134 14.29 -12.04 20.12
CA LEU A 134 14.19 -11.71 18.70
C LEU A 134 15.50 -11.96 17.95
N SER A 135 16.65 -11.74 18.58
CA SER A 135 17.95 -12.05 17.96
C SER A 135 18.09 -13.54 17.68
N VAL A 136 17.64 -14.39 18.61
CA VAL A 136 17.66 -15.85 18.43
C VAL A 136 16.71 -16.30 17.32
N LEU A 137 15.54 -15.66 17.19
CA LEU A 137 14.58 -15.95 16.12
C LEU A 137 15.08 -15.52 14.73
N ILE A 138 15.71 -14.35 14.62
CA ILE A 138 16.08 -13.75 13.33
C ILE A 138 17.42 -14.26 12.84
N TYR A 139 18.43 -14.32 13.71
CA TYR A 139 19.81 -14.64 13.33
C TYR A 139 20.19 -16.10 13.56
N HIS A 140 19.48 -16.81 14.43
CA HIS A 140 19.79 -18.19 14.85
C HIS A 140 21.21 -18.39 15.42
N ASP A 141 21.91 -17.30 15.79
CA ASP A 141 23.27 -17.32 16.34
C ASP A 141 23.37 -16.45 17.59
N LEU A 142 23.90 -17.04 18.67
CA LEU A 142 24.09 -16.40 19.97
C LEU A 142 25.42 -15.63 20.07
N LYS A 143 26.40 -15.88 19.21
CA LYS A 143 27.68 -15.13 19.22
C LYS A 143 27.47 -13.66 18.92
N SER A 144 26.61 -13.39 17.94
CA SER A 144 26.16 -12.03 17.60
C SER A 144 25.47 -11.29 18.75
N LEU A 145 24.98 -11.99 19.78
CA LEU A 145 24.27 -11.39 20.90
C LEU A 145 25.23 -10.67 21.87
N ASN A 146 26.36 -11.30 22.19
CA ASN A 146 27.32 -10.78 23.17
C ASN A 146 28.01 -9.51 22.67
N GLU A 147 28.34 -9.44 21.37
CA GLU A 147 28.92 -8.24 20.74
C GLU A 147 27.93 -7.06 20.74
N ARG A 148 26.62 -7.32 20.77
CA ARG A 148 25.56 -6.31 20.71
C ARG A 148 25.10 -5.80 22.09
N MET A 149 25.61 -6.37 23.19
CA MET A 149 25.14 -6.05 24.55
C MET A 149 26.00 -5.00 25.31
N ASP A 150 27.27 -4.77 24.94
CA ASP A 150 28.22 -3.93 25.73
C ASP A 150 28.53 -2.56 25.13
N GLY A 151 28.09 -1.46 25.77
CA GLY A 151 28.27 -0.05 25.33
C GLY A 151 27.03 0.87 25.49
N ASP A 152 27.27 2.13 25.84
CA ASP A 152 26.21 3.13 26.02
C ASP A 152 25.75 3.71 24.66
N ILE A 153 24.43 3.89 24.49
CA ILE A 153 23.84 4.52 23.29
C ILE A 153 23.62 6.01 23.58
N LEU A 154 24.29 6.90 22.85
CA LEU A 154 23.92 8.31 22.71
C LEU A 154 23.07 8.46 21.44
N GLY A 155 21.75 8.68 21.55
CA GLY A 155 20.91 8.95 20.38
C GLY A 155 19.40 8.80 20.56
N VAL A 156 18.66 9.05 19.47
CA VAL A 156 17.22 8.77 19.33
C VAL A 156 17.06 7.32 18.86
N GLU A 157 16.26 6.53 19.58
CA GLU A 157 16.08 5.09 19.31
C GLU A 157 14.60 4.73 19.20
N THR A 158 14.33 3.58 18.57
CA THR A 158 13.04 2.90 18.71
C THR A 158 12.77 2.57 20.19
N ASP A 159 11.64 3.04 20.72
CA ASP A 159 11.34 2.94 22.15
C ASP A 159 9.94 2.37 22.39
N TYR A 160 9.82 1.10 22.02
CA TYR A 160 8.66 0.27 22.33
C TYR A 160 9.10 -1.09 22.85
N LEU A 161 8.23 -1.72 23.66
CA LEU A 161 8.47 -3.05 24.24
C LEU A 161 7.40 -4.03 23.75
N LEU A 162 7.85 -5.23 23.42
CA LEU A 162 7.04 -6.36 22.97
C LEU A 162 7.15 -7.46 24.02
N LEU A 163 6.08 -7.69 24.76
CA LEU A 163 6.09 -8.54 25.94
C LEU A 163 5.02 -9.65 25.82
N PRO A 164 5.28 -10.86 26.32
CA PRO A 164 4.27 -11.92 26.34
C PRO A 164 3.11 -11.55 27.27
N ALA A 165 1.87 -11.83 26.84
CA ALA A 165 0.69 -11.74 27.70
C ALA A 165 0.48 -13.05 28.49
N THR A 166 -0.03 -12.97 29.72
CA THR A 166 -0.61 -14.14 30.40
C THR A 166 -1.87 -14.59 29.66
N GLY A 167 -2.01 -15.90 29.43
CA GLY A 167 -2.90 -16.50 28.41
C GLY A 167 -4.39 -16.07 28.35
N LYS A 168 -5.07 -16.57 27.32
CA LYS A 168 -6.42 -16.17 26.91
C LYS A 168 -7.43 -16.21 28.08
N HIS A 169 -8.16 -15.11 28.26
CA HIS A 169 -9.33 -14.93 29.15
C HIS A 169 -9.12 -14.49 30.61
N GLN A 170 -7.93 -14.12 31.07
CA GLN A 170 -7.79 -13.47 32.38
C GLN A 170 -7.78 -11.94 32.24
N ARG A 171 -8.85 -11.29 32.70
CA ARG A 171 -8.83 -9.84 33.03
C ARG A 171 -8.58 -9.70 34.53
N PRO A 172 -7.72 -8.76 34.98
CA PRO A 172 -6.97 -7.80 34.18
C PRO A 172 -5.77 -8.44 33.47
N LEU A 173 -5.36 -7.86 32.36
CA LEU A 173 -4.23 -8.30 31.54
C LEU A 173 -2.93 -8.23 32.35
N ILE A 174 -2.20 -9.34 32.45
CA ILE A 174 -0.92 -9.39 33.17
C ILE A 174 0.16 -9.67 32.12
N ILE A 175 1.18 -8.82 32.06
CA ILE A 175 2.42 -9.16 31.34
C ILE A 175 2.98 -10.42 32.00
N ASP A 176 3.37 -11.44 31.22
CA ASP A 176 3.99 -12.65 31.79
C ASP A 176 5.42 -12.34 32.26
N TRP A 177 5.50 -11.70 33.43
CA TRP A 177 6.75 -11.30 34.07
C TRP A 177 7.65 -12.49 34.36
N LYS A 178 7.09 -13.68 34.58
CA LYS A 178 7.87 -14.91 34.77
C LYS A 178 8.65 -15.23 33.50
N CYS A 179 7.99 -15.16 32.34
CA CYS A 179 8.64 -15.29 31.04
C CYS A 179 9.64 -14.14 30.78
N VAL A 180 9.30 -12.89 31.12
CA VAL A 180 10.24 -11.74 30.94
C VAL A 180 11.50 -11.91 31.78
N THR A 181 11.39 -12.35 33.04
CA THR A 181 12.55 -12.59 33.92
C THR A 181 13.43 -13.76 33.51
N SER A 182 12.99 -14.59 32.55
CA SER A 182 13.74 -15.77 32.10
C SER A 182 15.14 -15.46 31.56
N VAL A 183 15.35 -14.23 31.08
CA VAL A 183 16.65 -13.75 30.58
C VAL A 183 17.67 -13.46 31.68
N LEU A 184 17.23 -13.41 32.94
CA LEU A 184 18.11 -13.26 34.11
C LEU A 184 18.57 -14.61 34.67
N PHE A 185 18.12 -15.72 34.07
CA PHE A 185 18.43 -17.06 34.54
C PHE A 185 19.95 -17.28 34.61
N SER A 186 20.42 -17.87 35.71
CA SER A 186 21.82 -18.22 35.90
C SER A 186 21.93 -19.45 36.79
N CYS A 187 22.58 -20.50 36.29
CA CYS A 187 22.86 -21.70 37.08
C CYS A 187 23.81 -21.45 38.27
N LYS A 188 24.56 -20.33 38.26
CA LYS A 188 25.57 -20.01 39.29
C LYS A 188 24.99 -19.29 40.51
N LYS A 189 23.83 -18.64 40.37
CA LYS A 189 23.09 -18.16 41.53
C LYS A 189 22.38 -19.39 42.07
N ASN A 190 22.84 -19.92 43.21
CA ASN A 190 22.16 -20.99 43.92
C ASN A 190 20.72 -20.56 44.24
N ASP A 191 19.78 -20.73 43.30
CA ASP A 191 18.35 -20.61 43.57
C ASP A 191 17.94 -21.84 44.40
N GLU A 192 18.35 -21.82 45.67
CA GLU A 192 18.01 -22.83 46.68
C GLU A 192 16.48 -23.02 46.76
N SER A 193 15.71 -22.02 46.33
CA SER A 193 14.25 -22.04 46.26
C SER A 193 13.65 -23.10 45.33
N HIS A 194 14.36 -23.54 44.26
CA HIS A 194 13.82 -24.52 43.31
C HIS A 194 14.39 -25.94 43.45
N LEU A 195 15.28 -26.17 44.43
CA LEU A 195 15.77 -27.50 44.83
C LEU A 195 14.64 -28.37 45.42
N ASN A 196 13.67 -27.74 46.09
CA ASN A 196 12.46 -28.38 46.64
C ASN A 196 11.22 -28.11 45.76
N CYS A 197 11.30 -28.43 44.47
CA CYS A 197 10.21 -28.24 43.52
C CYS A 197 8.95 -29.03 43.92
N SER A 198 7.78 -28.36 43.91
CA SER A 198 6.48 -28.90 44.36
C SER A 198 5.86 -29.94 43.42
N LEU A 199 6.56 -30.35 42.36
CA LEU A 199 6.12 -31.44 41.49
C LEU A 199 6.06 -32.76 42.29
N PRO A 200 5.10 -33.66 42.02
CA PRO A 200 4.95 -34.91 42.76
C PRO A 200 6.28 -35.65 42.88
N LYS A 201 6.61 -36.09 44.11
CA LYS A 201 7.83 -36.84 44.45
C LYS A 201 8.04 -37.96 43.40
N GLY A 202 8.99 -37.75 42.48
CA GLY A 202 9.29 -38.66 41.37
C GLY A 202 9.53 -38.00 40.01
N ARG A 203 8.95 -36.81 39.72
CA ARG A 203 9.10 -36.12 38.42
C ARG A 203 10.11 -34.96 38.39
N ALA A 204 10.38 -34.30 39.51
CA ALA A 204 11.44 -33.30 39.59
C ALA A 204 12.77 -33.99 39.94
N ARG A 205 13.62 -34.19 38.92
CA ARG A 205 15.02 -34.61 39.08
C ARG A 205 15.94 -33.41 38.86
N ILE A 206 17.04 -33.35 39.59
CA ILE A 206 18.15 -32.45 39.29
C ILE A 206 18.97 -33.15 38.21
N VAL A 207 19.27 -32.46 37.12
CA VAL A 207 20.13 -32.94 36.03
C VAL A 207 21.32 -32.03 35.87
N GLN A 208 22.46 -32.57 35.47
CA GLN A 208 23.65 -31.78 35.25
C GLN A 208 23.63 -31.16 33.85
N THR A 209 23.61 -29.83 33.80
CA THR A 209 23.83 -29.07 32.55
C THR A 209 25.27 -28.60 32.45
N LYS A 210 25.64 -28.06 31.28
CA LYS A 210 26.98 -27.48 31.09
C LYS A 210 27.29 -26.38 32.11
N ASP A 211 26.28 -25.60 32.47
CA ASP A 211 26.42 -24.43 33.37
C ASP A 211 26.23 -24.77 34.85
N GLY A 212 25.81 -26.00 35.18
CA GLY A 212 25.56 -26.44 36.55
C GLY A 212 24.35 -27.37 36.70
N PRO A 213 24.05 -27.81 37.93
CA PRO A 213 22.86 -28.60 38.22
C PRO A 213 21.58 -27.77 38.10
N VAL A 214 20.55 -28.29 37.42
CA VAL A 214 19.26 -27.60 37.22
C VAL A 214 18.09 -28.56 37.41
N CYS A 215 16.99 -28.06 37.96
CA CYS A 215 15.76 -28.83 38.04
C CYS A 215 15.18 -29.06 36.64
N THR A 216 14.88 -30.31 36.32
CA THR A 216 14.16 -30.76 35.12
C THR A 216 12.95 -29.91 34.72
N CYS A 217 12.18 -29.37 35.67
CA CYS A 217 11.04 -28.51 35.36
C CYS A 217 11.40 -27.16 34.72
N LEU A 218 12.58 -26.61 35.05
CA LEU A 218 13.11 -25.39 34.45
C LEU A 218 13.76 -25.68 33.09
N LEU A 219 14.35 -26.87 32.95
CA LEU A 219 14.96 -27.32 31.72
C LEU A 219 13.94 -27.73 30.65
N GLN A 220 12.71 -28.09 31.01
CA GLN A 220 11.63 -28.42 30.05
C GLN A 220 11.05 -27.22 29.31
N LYS A 221 11.24 -26.01 29.84
CA LYS A 221 10.73 -24.75 29.29
C LYS A 221 11.89 -23.77 29.20
N SER A 222 12.89 -24.11 28.42
CA SER A 222 14.09 -23.29 28.31
C SER A 222 14.56 -23.15 26.87
N LEU A 223 15.29 -22.07 26.65
CA LEU A 223 16.13 -21.90 25.48
C LEU A 223 17.51 -22.44 25.82
N VAL A 224 17.99 -23.42 25.05
CA VAL A 224 19.31 -24.04 25.25
C VAL A 224 20.19 -23.88 24.02
N HIS A 225 21.48 -23.68 24.26
CA HIS A 225 22.54 -23.68 23.26
C HIS A 225 23.40 -24.93 23.45
N THR A 226 23.82 -25.52 22.35
CA THR A 226 24.74 -26.66 22.35
C THR A 226 26.10 -26.22 21.78
N PRO A 227 27.10 -25.88 22.61
CA PRO A 227 28.36 -25.28 22.14
C PRO A 227 29.18 -26.16 21.18
N HIS A 228 28.95 -27.48 21.20
CA HIS A 228 29.67 -28.43 20.34
C HIS A 228 29.15 -28.43 18.89
N THR A 229 27.92 -27.98 18.64
CA THR A 229 27.34 -27.82 17.29
C THR A 229 26.99 -26.38 16.95
N ASP A 230 27.09 -25.48 17.94
CA ASP A 230 26.70 -24.07 17.84
C ASP A 230 25.22 -23.86 17.43
N GLN A 231 24.34 -24.73 17.94
CA GLN A 231 22.92 -24.71 17.62
C GLN A 231 22.06 -24.34 18.83
N VAL A 232 20.89 -23.78 18.55
CA VAL A 232 19.94 -23.32 19.57
C VAL A 232 18.63 -24.08 19.45
N TYR A 233 18.08 -24.48 20.60
CA TYR A 233 16.88 -25.29 20.71
C TYR A 233 15.95 -24.77 21.80
N CYS A 234 14.64 -24.88 21.56
CA CYS A 234 13.64 -24.77 22.61
C CYS A 234 13.36 -26.16 23.16
N THR A 235 13.49 -26.33 24.47
CA THR A 235 13.14 -27.59 25.11
C THR A 235 11.62 -27.72 25.23
N THR A 236 11.11 -28.94 25.04
CA THR A 236 9.67 -29.24 25.01
C THR A 236 9.25 -30.24 26.08
N GLY A 237 10.17 -31.10 26.50
CA GLY A 237 9.87 -32.19 27.44
C GLY A 237 11.10 -33.00 27.80
N ILE A 238 10.90 -33.99 28.68
CA ILE A 238 11.94 -34.96 29.06
C ILE A 238 11.61 -36.28 28.41
N LEU A 239 12.65 -36.93 27.89
CA LEU A 239 12.57 -38.22 27.23
C LEU A 239 12.99 -39.32 28.21
N GLU A 240 12.38 -40.49 28.07
CA GLU A 240 12.83 -41.72 28.74
C GLU A 240 14.03 -42.34 27.99
N LEU A 241 15.01 -41.51 27.64
CA LEU A 241 16.26 -41.87 26.98
C LEU A 241 17.43 -41.38 27.82
N ASN A 242 18.56 -42.08 27.71
CA ASN A 242 19.82 -41.75 28.38
C ASN A 242 21.01 -42.07 27.48
N ALA A 243 22.24 -41.81 27.93
CA ALA A 243 23.44 -42.01 27.11
C ALA A 243 23.66 -43.46 26.65
N ASN A 244 23.14 -44.42 27.42
CA ASN A 244 23.22 -45.85 27.15
C ASN A 244 22.12 -46.36 26.20
N SER A 245 21.17 -45.49 25.83
CA SER A 245 20.09 -45.85 24.90
C SER A 245 20.63 -46.06 23.48
N ARG A 246 19.97 -46.94 22.73
CA ARG A 246 20.39 -47.34 21.38
C ARG A 246 19.93 -46.31 20.34
N MET A 247 20.84 -45.89 19.47
CA MET A 247 20.60 -45.00 18.35
C MET A 247 20.78 -45.77 17.03
N GLN A 248 19.80 -45.69 16.14
CA GLN A 248 19.90 -46.26 14.79
C GLN A 248 20.48 -45.21 13.83
N HIS A 249 21.61 -45.52 13.21
CA HIS A 249 22.17 -44.70 12.13
C HIS A 249 21.33 -44.86 10.86
N ARG A 250 21.35 -43.84 10.00
CA ARG A 250 20.74 -43.90 8.64
C ARG A 250 21.32 -45.03 7.77
N ARG A 251 22.48 -45.61 8.13
CA ARG A 251 23.15 -46.74 7.46
C ARG A 251 22.92 -48.10 8.14
N GLY A 252 22.00 -48.19 9.12
CA GLY A 252 21.66 -49.46 9.80
C GLY A 252 22.61 -49.89 10.92
N LYS A 253 23.73 -49.21 11.16
CA LYS A 253 24.58 -49.42 12.36
C LYS A 253 23.78 -49.00 13.60
N ILE A 254 23.72 -49.86 14.61
CA ILE A 254 23.16 -49.53 15.93
C ILE A 254 24.36 -49.21 16.84
N THR A 255 24.43 -47.99 17.35
CA THR A 255 25.42 -47.60 18.38
C THR A 255 24.69 -47.03 19.58
N THR A 256 25.33 -46.95 20.74
CA THR A 256 24.78 -46.14 21.84
C THR A 256 24.96 -44.66 21.54
N TYR A 257 24.16 -43.82 22.20
CA TYR A 257 24.34 -42.37 22.12
C TYR A 257 25.72 -41.92 22.65
N LYS A 258 26.21 -42.56 23.71
CA LYS A 258 27.56 -42.32 24.26
C LYS A 258 28.65 -42.57 23.21
N GLU A 259 28.61 -43.72 22.55
CA GLU A 259 29.55 -44.06 21.46
C GLU A 259 29.44 -43.06 20.31
N TYR A 260 28.23 -42.64 19.95
CA TYR A 260 28.02 -41.65 18.88
C TYR A 260 28.68 -40.30 19.19
N TYR A 261 28.53 -39.77 20.40
CA TYR A 261 29.15 -38.50 20.78
C TYR A 261 30.67 -38.61 20.93
N GLU A 262 31.19 -39.76 21.36
CA GLU A 262 32.63 -40.02 21.42
C GLU A 262 33.23 -40.18 20.01
N GLU A 263 32.63 -40.99 19.13
CA GLU A 263 33.09 -41.21 17.75
C GLU A 263 32.99 -39.93 16.89
N ARG A 264 31.87 -39.20 16.98
CA ARG A 264 31.57 -38.08 16.06
C ARG A 264 32.09 -36.73 16.56
N HIS A 265 32.03 -36.49 17.86
CA HIS A 265 32.35 -35.19 18.46
C HIS A 265 33.55 -35.24 19.41
N GLY A 266 34.10 -36.42 19.72
CA GLY A 266 35.19 -36.57 20.69
C GLY A 266 34.76 -36.29 22.13
N ILE A 267 33.45 -36.33 22.43
CA ILE A 267 32.89 -35.96 23.74
C ILE A 267 32.55 -37.22 24.53
N LYS A 268 33.17 -37.37 25.70
CA LYS A 268 32.83 -38.43 26.66
C LYS A 268 31.75 -37.95 27.63
N LEU A 269 30.54 -38.49 27.48
CA LEU A 269 29.42 -38.18 28.37
C LEU A 269 29.70 -38.74 29.77
N ARG A 270 29.47 -37.94 30.82
CA ARG A 270 29.76 -38.30 32.22
C ARG A 270 28.51 -38.75 32.98
N PHE A 271 27.34 -38.24 32.60
CA PHE A 271 26.07 -38.46 33.29
C PHE A 271 25.21 -39.48 32.54
N GLU A 272 25.69 -40.72 32.47
CA GLU A 272 25.18 -41.72 31.53
C GLU A 272 23.74 -42.21 31.79
N HIS A 273 23.28 -42.07 33.03
CA HIS A 273 21.95 -42.50 33.48
C HIS A 273 20.92 -41.38 33.54
N GLU A 274 21.32 -40.12 33.28
CA GLU A 274 20.40 -39.00 33.29
C GLU A 274 19.44 -39.02 32.10
N SER A 275 18.20 -38.60 32.35
CA SER A 275 17.16 -38.51 31.33
C SER A 275 17.44 -37.35 30.38
N TRP A 276 17.30 -37.60 29.09
CA TRP A 276 17.54 -36.61 28.04
C TRP A 276 16.37 -35.65 27.85
N VAL A 277 16.63 -34.55 27.16
CA VAL A 277 15.64 -33.50 26.90
C VAL A 277 15.27 -33.52 25.44
N SER A 278 13.97 -33.39 25.17
CA SER A 278 13.49 -33.19 23.81
C SER A 278 13.62 -31.71 23.45
N GLY A 279 14.46 -31.42 22.46
CA GLY A 279 14.64 -30.10 21.87
C GLY A 279 13.88 -29.97 20.56
N ARG A 280 13.44 -28.75 20.25
CA ARG A 280 12.92 -28.36 18.94
C ARG A 280 13.77 -27.22 18.41
N HIS A 281 14.08 -27.26 17.12
CA HIS A 281 14.74 -26.13 16.45
C HIS A 281 13.87 -24.86 16.50
N ILE A 282 14.53 -23.71 16.58
CA ILE A 282 13.88 -22.40 16.57
C ILE A 282 13.13 -22.17 15.25
N PHE A 283 11.94 -21.56 15.35
CA PHE A 283 11.14 -21.19 14.18
C PHE A 283 11.88 -20.17 13.31
N ARG A 284 11.80 -20.35 11.99
CA ARG A 284 12.30 -19.36 11.04
C ARG A 284 11.29 -18.24 10.90
N VAL A 285 11.74 -17.01 11.08
CA VAL A 285 10.94 -15.81 10.78
C VAL A 285 10.80 -15.69 9.26
N LYS A 286 9.57 -15.53 8.78
CA LYS A 286 9.24 -15.30 7.37
C LYS A 286 8.51 -13.95 7.21
N ASN A 287 8.39 -13.48 5.97
CA ASN A 287 7.48 -12.38 5.66
C ASN A 287 6.06 -12.94 5.49
N TYR A 288 5.20 -12.72 6.48
CA TYR A 288 3.81 -13.18 6.46
C TYR A 288 2.82 -12.16 5.88
N LEU A 289 3.31 -11.05 5.33
CA LEU A 289 2.50 -10.04 4.62
C LEU A 289 2.42 -10.30 3.11
N GLN A 290 3.35 -11.12 2.60
CA GLN A 290 3.45 -11.45 1.18
C GLN A 290 2.34 -12.43 0.78
N ARG A 291 1.72 -12.18 -0.38
CA ARG A 291 0.75 -13.11 -0.99
C ARG A 291 1.44 -14.45 -1.27
N CYS A 292 1.04 -15.52 -0.56
CA CYS A 292 1.66 -16.85 -0.68
C CYS A 292 1.69 -17.36 -2.13
N ARG A 293 2.87 -17.31 -2.78
CA ARG A 293 3.18 -18.24 -3.87
C ARG A 293 3.62 -19.55 -3.24
N ASN A 294 2.78 -20.58 -3.39
CA ASN A 294 2.98 -21.96 -2.94
C ASN A 294 4.41 -22.49 -3.17
N ARG A 295 5.34 -22.22 -2.25
CA ARG A 295 6.56 -23.02 -2.11
C ARG A 295 6.36 -23.91 -0.91
N LYS A 296 6.13 -25.20 -1.20
CA LYS A 296 6.25 -26.31 -0.25
C LYS A 296 7.70 -26.39 0.24
N GLU A 297 8.17 -25.41 1.00
CA GLU A 297 9.34 -25.63 1.82
C GLU A 297 8.95 -26.64 2.89
N LYS A 298 9.55 -27.83 2.82
CA LYS A 298 9.50 -28.80 3.92
C LYS A 298 10.03 -28.09 5.16
N GLU A 299 9.16 -27.77 6.10
CA GLU A 299 9.54 -27.36 7.44
C GLU A 299 10.50 -28.44 8.00
N LEU A 300 11.79 -28.10 8.11
CA LEU A 300 12.78 -28.90 8.84
C LEU A 300 12.43 -29.00 10.35
N SER A 301 11.46 -28.18 10.81
CA SER A 301 11.13 -27.89 12.22
C SER A 301 10.30 -28.96 12.95
N LYS A 302 9.80 -30.00 12.28
CA LYS A 302 8.99 -31.04 12.93
C LYS A 302 9.79 -32.10 13.69
N GLN A 303 11.09 -32.25 13.43
CA GLN A 303 11.90 -33.25 14.10
C GLN A 303 12.30 -32.75 15.49
N SER A 304 11.78 -33.42 16.53
CA SER A 304 12.36 -33.34 17.87
C SER A 304 13.78 -33.87 17.82
N VAL A 305 14.70 -33.17 18.47
CA VAL A 305 16.10 -33.57 18.64
C VAL A 305 16.30 -34.04 20.06
N GLU A 306 16.93 -35.19 20.25
CA GLU A 306 17.28 -35.69 21.57
C GLU A 306 18.56 -35.02 22.05
N LEU A 307 18.49 -34.29 23.17
CA LEU A 307 19.59 -33.48 23.71
C LEU A 307 20.07 -34.03 25.07
N PRO A 308 21.37 -34.34 25.22
CA PRO A 308 21.96 -34.61 26.53
C PRO A 308 21.99 -33.32 27.38
N PRO A 309 21.47 -33.34 28.62
CA PRO A 309 21.47 -32.16 29.50
C PRO A 309 22.88 -31.59 29.70
N GLU A 310 23.88 -32.44 29.88
CA GLU A 310 25.28 -32.04 30.15
C GLU A 310 25.94 -31.24 29.01
N LEU A 311 25.40 -31.30 27.80
CA LEU A 311 25.89 -30.53 26.65
C LEU A 311 25.10 -29.25 26.39
N CYS A 312 24.02 -29.02 27.14
CA CYS A 312 23.15 -27.87 27.01
C CYS A 312 23.62 -26.75 27.95
N SER A 313 23.84 -25.56 27.37
CA SER A 313 23.95 -24.30 28.11
C SER A 313 22.60 -23.59 28.08
N ILE A 314 22.11 -23.12 29.24
CA ILE A 314 20.79 -22.51 29.33
C ILE A 314 20.89 -21.00 29.12
N VAL A 315 20.20 -20.51 28.10
CA VAL A 315 20.18 -19.08 27.76
C VAL A 315 19.01 -18.35 28.42
N MET A 316 17.83 -18.97 28.44
CA MET A 316 16.62 -18.41 29.06
C MET A 316 15.81 -19.51 29.73
N SER A 317 15.34 -19.29 30.96
CA SER A 317 14.36 -20.17 31.62
C SER A 317 13.59 -19.43 32.73
N PRO A 318 12.26 -19.58 32.84
CA PRO A 318 11.40 -20.40 31.99
C PRO A 318 10.85 -19.62 30.78
N ILE A 319 10.89 -20.23 29.59
CA ILE A 319 10.28 -19.72 28.36
C ILE A 319 9.68 -20.87 27.55
N SER A 320 8.45 -20.70 27.07
CA SER A 320 7.75 -21.75 26.34
C SER A 320 8.02 -21.70 24.84
N VAL A 321 7.89 -22.85 24.16
CA VAL A 321 7.96 -22.92 22.69
C VAL A 321 6.86 -22.08 22.04
N ASN A 322 5.68 -22.02 22.64
CA ASN A 322 4.56 -21.17 22.20
C ASN A 322 4.95 -19.69 22.16
N THR A 323 5.73 -19.23 23.14
CA THR A 323 6.23 -17.85 23.17
C THR A 323 7.11 -17.58 21.95
N PHE A 324 8.08 -18.45 21.65
CA PHE A 324 8.91 -18.32 20.45
C PHE A 324 8.10 -18.38 19.16
N TYR A 325 7.12 -19.28 19.09
CA TYR A 325 6.24 -19.39 17.93
C TYR A 325 5.46 -18.11 17.70
N SER A 326 4.84 -17.57 18.75
CA SER A 326 4.07 -16.32 18.69
C SER A 326 4.94 -15.13 18.29
N PHE A 327 6.13 -15.02 18.87
CA PHE A 327 7.07 -13.95 18.55
C PHE A 327 7.70 -14.09 17.15
N SER A 328 7.61 -15.26 16.51
CA SER A 328 8.07 -15.41 15.12
C SER A 328 7.24 -14.59 14.12
N PHE A 329 6.01 -14.21 14.48
CA PHE A 329 5.14 -13.34 13.67
C PHE A 329 5.37 -11.84 13.90
N VAL A 330 5.97 -11.46 15.04
CA VAL A 330 6.11 -10.06 15.48
C VAL A 330 6.80 -9.15 14.46
N PRO A 331 7.86 -9.57 13.74
CA PRO A 331 8.49 -8.71 12.73
C PRO A 331 7.50 -8.27 11.64
N SER A 332 6.66 -9.18 11.12
CA SER A 332 5.62 -8.87 10.15
C SER A 332 4.49 -8.02 10.75
N ILE A 333 4.07 -8.33 11.97
CA ILE A 333 3.06 -7.53 12.70
C ILE A 333 3.53 -6.08 12.83
N MET A 334 4.76 -5.89 13.32
CA MET A 334 5.31 -4.56 13.56
C MET A 334 5.60 -3.81 12.27
N HIS A 335 6.01 -4.47 11.19
CA HIS A 335 6.12 -3.84 9.89
C HIS A 335 4.77 -3.29 9.41
N ARG A 336 3.68 -4.05 9.57
CA ARG A 336 2.33 -3.56 9.23
C ARG A 336 1.89 -2.41 10.12
N VAL A 337 2.16 -2.46 11.42
CA VAL A 337 1.88 -1.35 12.36
C VAL A 337 2.67 -0.11 11.96
N GLU A 338 3.95 -0.25 11.61
CA GLU A 338 4.80 0.85 11.12
C GLU A 338 4.18 1.50 9.88
N SER A 339 3.82 0.71 8.86
CA SER A 339 3.20 1.21 7.64
C SER A 339 1.86 1.91 7.90
N LEU A 340 1.03 1.38 8.80
CA LEU A 340 -0.23 2.02 9.20
C LEU A 340 -0.01 3.35 9.92
N LEU A 341 1.02 3.45 10.78
CA LEU A 341 1.37 4.71 11.44
C LEU A 341 1.89 5.75 10.45
N ILE A 342 2.65 5.34 9.43
CA ILE A 342 3.10 6.23 8.36
C ILE A 342 1.89 6.77 7.58
N ALA A 343 0.94 5.90 7.21
CA ALA A 343 -0.30 6.33 6.55
C ALA A 343 -1.15 7.25 7.45
N ALA A 344 -1.22 6.98 8.74
CA ALA A 344 -1.90 7.84 9.71
C ALA A 344 -1.25 9.22 9.80
N ASN A 345 0.09 9.29 9.84
CA ASN A 345 0.80 10.56 9.85
C ASN A 345 0.57 11.38 8.58
N LEU A 346 0.48 10.73 7.41
CA LEU A 346 0.11 11.37 6.15
C LEU A 346 -1.33 11.91 6.18
N LYS A 347 -2.30 11.07 6.56
CA LYS A 347 -3.71 11.47 6.75
C LYS A 347 -3.81 12.68 7.67
N LYS A 348 -3.07 12.67 8.77
CA LYS A 348 -3.07 13.72 9.77
C LYS A 348 -2.36 14.99 9.27
N MET A 349 -1.38 14.88 8.37
CA MET A 349 -0.73 16.02 7.70
C MET A 349 -1.71 16.74 6.76
N TYR A 350 -2.57 15.99 6.09
CA TYR A 350 -3.68 16.54 5.31
C TYR A 350 -4.76 17.16 6.20
N SER A 351 -5.20 16.44 7.24
CA SER A 351 -6.31 16.86 8.13
C SER A 351 -6.01 18.15 8.91
N ASP A 352 -4.73 18.47 9.16
CA ASP A 352 -4.38 19.74 9.80
C ASP A 352 -4.72 20.97 8.94
N HIS A 353 -4.80 20.81 7.62
CA HIS A 353 -5.10 21.91 6.70
C HIS A 353 -6.61 22.14 6.51
N TYR A 354 -7.44 21.11 6.72
CA TYR A 354 -8.89 21.20 6.54
C TYR A 354 -9.63 20.78 7.80
N THR A 355 -10.54 21.64 8.27
CA THR A 355 -11.40 21.38 9.44
C THR A 355 -12.59 20.47 9.13
N GLN A 356 -12.87 20.22 7.85
CA GLN A 356 -13.87 19.22 7.44
C GLN A 356 -13.30 17.82 7.60
N ASN A 357 -14.05 16.99 8.31
CA ASN A 357 -13.66 15.65 8.71
C ASN A 357 -13.80 14.68 7.53
N ASP A 358 -12.90 14.81 6.55
CA ASP A 358 -12.80 13.85 5.45
C ASP A 358 -12.39 12.49 6.04
N ALA A 359 -13.38 11.60 6.14
CA ALA A 359 -13.30 10.33 6.84
C ALA A 359 -12.57 9.26 6.02
N ILE A 360 -11.46 9.60 5.34
CA ILE A 360 -10.66 8.62 4.62
C ILE A 360 -10.05 7.61 5.64
N PRO A 361 -10.32 6.31 5.51
CA PRO A 361 -9.72 5.31 6.40
C PRO A 361 -8.20 5.27 6.24
N ILE A 362 -7.47 5.04 7.33
CA ILE A 362 -6.00 4.89 7.29
C ILE A 362 -5.58 3.75 6.36
N SER A 363 -6.39 2.68 6.28
CA SER A 363 -6.15 1.56 5.37
C SER A 363 -6.17 1.96 3.89
N LYS A 364 -7.04 2.92 3.51
CA LYS A 364 -7.10 3.42 2.13
C LYS A 364 -5.95 4.34 1.78
N VAL A 365 -5.49 5.14 2.75
CA VAL A 365 -4.24 5.91 2.59
C VAL A 365 -3.04 4.98 2.47
N LEU A 366 -2.99 3.91 3.28
CA LEU A 366 -1.93 2.90 3.20
C LEU A 366 -1.93 2.19 1.83
N GLU A 367 -3.10 1.82 1.32
CA GLU A 367 -3.25 1.23 -0.03
C GLU A 367 -2.66 2.15 -1.10
N ALA A 368 -3.02 3.44 -1.09
CA ALA A 368 -2.57 4.42 -2.07
C ALA A 368 -1.05 4.71 -2.05
N ILE A 369 -0.37 4.53 -0.91
CA ILE A 369 1.08 4.74 -0.78
C ILE A 369 1.90 3.46 -0.90
N THR A 370 1.27 2.30 -1.16
CA THR A 370 1.95 0.99 -1.23
C THR A 370 2.08 0.54 -2.66
N THR A 371 3.32 0.37 -3.14
CA THR A 371 3.58 -0.08 -4.51
C THR A 371 3.54 -1.60 -4.60
N LYS A 372 3.34 -2.12 -5.82
CA LYS A 372 3.37 -3.55 -6.12
C LYS A 372 4.70 -4.23 -5.78
N LYS A 373 5.80 -3.47 -5.69
CA LYS A 373 7.11 -4.00 -5.27
C LYS A 373 7.11 -4.50 -3.83
N CYS A 374 6.18 -4.04 -2.98
CA CYS A 374 5.99 -4.55 -1.62
C CYS A 374 5.43 -5.98 -1.59
N GLN A 375 4.77 -6.43 -2.66
CA GLN A 375 4.18 -7.78 -2.79
C GLN A 375 3.12 -8.09 -1.73
N GLU A 376 2.41 -7.06 -1.25
CA GLU A 376 1.28 -7.21 -0.33
C GLU A 376 0.00 -7.64 -1.05
N LYS A 377 -1.09 -7.82 -0.29
CA LYS A 377 -2.42 -8.19 -0.82
C LYS A 377 -3.13 -7.04 -1.56
N PHE A 378 -2.66 -5.82 -1.34
CA PHE A 378 -3.20 -4.59 -1.89
C PHE A 378 -2.03 -3.74 -2.40
N ASP A 379 -2.33 -2.88 -3.35
CA ASP A 379 -1.39 -1.92 -3.94
C ASP A 379 -2.17 -0.73 -4.49
N LEU A 380 -1.44 0.32 -4.84
CA LEU A 380 -1.96 1.60 -5.33
C LEU A 380 -2.61 1.53 -6.72
N GLU A 381 -2.41 0.43 -7.44
CA GLU A 381 -2.58 0.28 -8.89
C GLU A 381 -4.04 0.56 -9.35
N SER A 382 -5.04 0.08 -8.61
CA SER A 382 -6.46 0.35 -8.90
C SER A 382 -6.88 1.80 -8.57
N LEU A 383 -6.30 2.37 -7.52
CA LEU A 383 -6.56 3.74 -7.10
C LEU A 383 -5.88 4.75 -8.02
N GLU A 384 -4.68 4.43 -8.51
CA GLU A 384 -3.94 5.18 -9.53
C GLU A 384 -4.81 5.34 -10.78
N THR A 385 -5.35 4.23 -11.29
CA THR A 385 -6.21 4.24 -12.48
C THR A 385 -7.44 5.15 -12.30
N LEU A 386 -8.10 5.05 -11.14
CA LEU A 386 -9.25 5.90 -10.82
C LEU A 386 -8.85 7.38 -10.70
N GLY A 387 -7.75 7.65 -9.99
CA GLY A 387 -7.25 9.00 -9.74
C GLY A 387 -6.72 9.70 -11.00
N ASP A 388 -6.03 8.99 -11.89
CA ASP A 388 -5.57 9.48 -13.19
C ASP A 388 -6.75 9.99 -14.04
N SER A 389 -7.80 9.16 -14.16
CA SER A 389 -8.99 9.54 -14.94
C SER A 389 -9.68 10.78 -14.36
N PHE A 390 -9.79 10.88 -13.03
CA PHE A 390 -10.40 12.04 -12.38
C PHE A 390 -9.52 13.29 -12.45
N LEU A 391 -8.20 13.16 -12.27
CA LEU A 391 -7.24 14.25 -12.42
C LEU A 391 -7.33 14.86 -13.82
N LYS A 392 -7.34 14.00 -14.86
CA LYS A 392 -7.54 14.43 -16.25
C LYS A 392 -8.84 15.18 -16.42
N TYR A 393 -9.95 14.63 -15.93
CA TYR A 393 -11.27 15.27 -15.98
C TYR A 393 -11.29 16.64 -15.29
N ALA A 394 -10.81 16.71 -14.05
CA ALA A 394 -10.82 17.91 -13.23
C ALA A 394 -9.97 19.04 -13.84
N VAL A 395 -8.75 18.72 -14.29
CA VAL A 395 -7.86 19.70 -14.96
C VAL A 395 -8.43 20.14 -16.31
N THR A 396 -8.96 19.20 -17.10
CA THR A 396 -9.62 19.51 -18.38
C THR A 396 -10.78 20.47 -18.17
N GLN A 397 -11.65 20.24 -17.18
CA GLN A 397 -12.77 21.12 -16.86
C GLN A 397 -12.29 22.52 -16.45
N GLN A 398 -11.25 22.61 -15.60
CA GLN A 398 -10.68 23.90 -15.20
C GLN A 398 -10.13 24.69 -16.39
N LEU A 399 -9.39 24.03 -17.28
CA LEU A 399 -8.79 24.65 -18.45
C LEU A 399 -9.86 25.09 -19.44
N PHE A 400 -10.86 24.24 -19.70
CA PHE A 400 -11.98 24.54 -20.59
C PHE A 400 -12.75 25.79 -20.11
N LYS A 401 -12.98 25.89 -18.80
CA LYS A 401 -13.63 27.02 -18.14
C LYS A 401 -12.81 28.30 -18.16
N THR A 402 -11.51 28.21 -17.90
CA THR A 402 -10.59 29.36 -17.76
C THR A 402 -10.22 29.96 -19.12
N TYR A 403 -10.04 29.11 -20.13
CA TYR A 403 -9.56 29.47 -21.46
C TYR A 403 -10.67 29.26 -22.50
N GLN A 404 -11.76 30.03 -22.36
CA GLN A 404 -12.96 29.87 -23.19
C GLN A 404 -12.73 30.10 -24.69
N ASP A 405 -11.70 30.87 -25.09
CA ASP A 405 -11.39 31.22 -26.48
C ASP A 405 -10.22 30.46 -27.09
N GLN A 406 -9.56 29.59 -26.33
CA GLN A 406 -8.38 28.87 -26.82
C GLN A 406 -8.77 27.57 -27.55
N PRO A 407 -8.09 27.22 -28.65
CA PRO A 407 -8.33 25.97 -29.39
C PRO A 407 -7.88 24.75 -28.60
N GLU A 408 -8.37 23.57 -28.98
CA GLU A 408 -8.08 22.28 -28.35
C GLU A 408 -6.58 22.05 -28.14
N GLY A 409 -5.75 22.22 -29.17
CA GLY A 409 -4.32 21.92 -29.05
C GLY A 409 -3.58 22.76 -27.99
N VAL A 410 -4.02 24.00 -27.74
CA VAL A 410 -3.47 24.83 -26.65
C VAL A 410 -3.93 24.31 -25.28
N LEU A 411 -5.18 23.89 -25.18
CA LEU A 411 -5.74 23.29 -23.96
C LEU A 411 -5.03 21.96 -23.64
N THR A 412 -4.81 21.11 -24.63
CA THR A 412 -4.10 19.84 -24.50
C THR A 412 -2.65 20.06 -24.08
N SER A 413 -1.93 21.00 -24.69
CA SER A 413 -0.56 21.35 -24.25
C SER A 413 -0.52 21.88 -22.81
N LYS A 414 -1.49 22.70 -22.40
CA LYS A 414 -1.59 23.19 -21.00
C LYS A 414 -1.96 22.06 -20.03
N LYS A 415 -2.85 21.14 -20.42
CA LYS A 415 -3.22 19.95 -19.66
C LYS A 415 -1.99 19.09 -19.39
N GLU A 416 -1.27 18.71 -20.44
CA GLU A 416 -0.07 17.87 -20.35
C GLU A 416 0.99 18.47 -19.42
N LYS A 417 1.19 19.79 -19.44
CA LYS A 417 2.10 20.47 -18.51
C LYS A 417 1.71 20.27 -17.04
N ILE A 418 0.41 20.25 -16.72
CA ILE A 418 -0.10 20.09 -15.35
C ILE A 418 -0.07 18.62 -14.90
N ILE A 419 -0.46 17.70 -15.79
CA ILE A 419 -0.64 16.27 -15.46
C ILE A 419 0.57 15.40 -15.81
N SER A 420 1.64 15.96 -16.37
CA SER A 420 2.85 15.17 -16.66
C SER A 420 3.42 14.52 -15.40
N ASN A 421 4.01 13.33 -15.52
CA ASN A 421 4.65 12.64 -14.40
C ASN A 421 5.70 13.53 -13.70
N ALA A 422 6.39 14.39 -14.45
CA ALA A 422 7.35 15.35 -13.88
C ALA A 422 6.65 16.37 -12.97
N ALA A 423 5.54 16.98 -13.42
CA ALA A 423 4.77 17.93 -12.63
C ALA A 423 4.13 17.28 -11.41
N LEU A 424 3.53 16.08 -11.56
CA LEU A 424 2.94 15.34 -10.45
C LEU A 424 3.98 14.93 -9.40
N CYS A 425 5.15 14.48 -9.84
CA CYS A 425 6.28 14.21 -8.97
C CYS A 425 6.74 15.49 -8.23
N GLU A 426 6.81 16.62 -8.93
CA GLU A 426 7.13 17.92 -8.33
C GLU A 426 6.11 18.29 -7.24
N PHE A 427 4.80 18.18 -7.50
CA PHE A 427 3.75 18.41 -6.49
C PHE A 427 3.89 17.46 -5.28
N GLY A 428 4.15 16.18 -5.52
CA GLY A 428 4.37 15.20 -4.46
C GLY A 428 5.62 15.50 -3.62
N CYS A 429 6.72 15.89 -4.25
CA CYS A 429 7.97 16.28 -3.58
C CYS A 429 7.79 17.54 -2.72
N HIS A 430 7.04 18.53 -3.22
CA HIS A 430 6.68 19.72 -2.45
C HIS A 430 5.93 19.40 -1.16
N ARG A 431 5.20 18.27 -1.11
CA ARG A 431 4.50 17.78 0.09
C ARG A 431 5.26 16.70 0.86
N ARG A 432 6.53 16.44 0.51
CA ARG A 432 7.37 15.39 1.12
C ARG A 432 6.76 13.98 1.03
N LEU A 433 5.89 13.73 0.04
CA LEU A 433 5.26 12.42 -0.16
C LEU A 433 6.24 11.24 -0.35
N PRO A 434 7.40 11.39 -1.03
CA PRO A 434 8.31 10.27 -1.25
C PRO A 434 8.74 9.53 0.03
N GLY A 435 8.82 10.25 1.16
CA GLY A 435 9.15 9.67 2.45
C GLY A 435 8.08 8.71 3.00
N PHE A 436 6.81 8.92 2.66
CA PHE A 436 5.68 8.10 3.12
C PHE A 436 5.51 6.80 2.30
N ILE A 437 5.90 6.82 1.03
CA ILE A 437 5.70 5.70 0.08
C ILE A 437 6.31 4.39 0.62
N ARG A 438 5.66 3.25 0.41
CA ARG A 438 6.22 1.91 0.67
C ARG A 438 6.53 1.27 -0.68
N ASP A 439 7.82 1.13 -1.02
CA ASP A 439 8.27 0.67 -2.34
C ASP A 439 9.15 -0.60 -2.33
N GLU A 440 9.30 -1.25 -1.17
CA GLU A 440 10.14 -2.44 -1.03
C GLU A 440 9.43 -3.54 -0.26
N SER A 441 9.65 -4.79 -0.69
CA SER A 441 9.16 -5.97 0.05
C SER A 441 9.85 -6.08 1.41
N PHE A 442 9.06 -6.37 2.44
CA PHE A 442 9.58 -6.59 3.78
C PHE A 442 10.54 -7.81 3.83
N ASP A 443 11.76 -7.57 4.30
CA ASP A 443 12.75 -8.61 4.62
C ASP A 443 12.93 -8.71 6.14
N PRO A 444 12.44 -9.79 6.78
CA PRO A 444 12.55 -9.98 8.22
C PRO A 444 14.00 -10.02 8.74
N LYS A 445 14.99 -10.36 7.90
CA LYS A 445 16.39 -10.41 8.31
C LYS A 445 17.01 -9.02 8.47
N LYS A 446 16.47 -8.04 7.76
CA LYS A 446 16.86 -6.62 7.83
C LYS A 446 16.04 -5.84 8.86
N TRP A 447 15.03 -6.47 9.47
CA TRP A 447 14.22 -5.82 10.47
C TRP A 447 15.06 -5.48 11.71
N ILE A 448 15.01 -4.21 12.13
CA ILE A 448 15.77 -3.72 13.28
C ILE A 448 15.02 -4.12 14.53
N ILE A 449 15.68 -4.91 15.37
CA ILE A 449 15.16 -5.28 16.69
C ILE A 449 15.17 -4.02 17.56
N PRO A 450 14.07 -3.68 18.25
CA PRO A 450 14.05 -2.48 19.08
C PRO A 450 14.96 -2.68 20.30
N GLY A 451 15.81 -1.69 20.58
CA GLY A 451 16.90 -1.84 21.55
C GLY A 451 18.21 -2.39 20.97
N ASP A 452 18.29 -2.66 19.65
CA ASP A 452 19.51 -3.10 18.99
C ASP A 452 20.29 -1.95 18.33
N ARG A 453 21.62 -2.02 18.45
CA ARG A 453 22.55 -0.94 18.12
C ARG A 453 22.89 -0.81 16.65
N LEU A 454 22.60 -1.86 15.89
CA LEU A 454 22.93 -1.92 14.47
C LEU A 454 21.94 -1.14 13.60
N GLY A 455 20.90 -0.55 14.20
CA GLY A 455 20.00 0.36 13.50
C GLY A 455 20.69 1.68 13.19
N SER A 456 20.52 2.16 11.96
CA SER A 456 20.91 3.52 11.57
C SER A 456 20.37 4.53 12.59
N ALA A 457 21.21 5.49 12.99
CA ALA A 457 20.77 6.60 13.82
C ALA A 457 19.60 7.29 13.11
N LEU A 458 18.43 7.32 13.76
CA LEU A 458 17.26 8.00 13.22
C LEU A 458 17.55 9.50 13.17
N SER A 459 17.50 10.09 11.98
CA SER A 459 17.58 11.55 11.85
C SER A 459 16.18 12.15 11.95
N GLU A 460 16.06 13.26 12.68
CA GLU A 460 14.81 13.98 12.82
C GLU A 460 14.61 14.93 11.63
N GLU A 461 13.44 14.88 11.00
CA GLU A 461 12.98 15.82 9.99
C GLU A 461 11.70 16.51 10.47
N LEU A 462 11.56 17.81 10.18
CA LEU A 462 10.37 18.59 10.49
C LEU A 462 9.51 18.75 9.24
N LEU A 463 8.28 18.25 9.31
CA LEU A 463 7.26 18.47 8.28
C LEU A 463 6.69 19.90 8.38
N PHE A 464 5.94 20.33 7.36
CA PHE A 464 5.39 21.69 7.22
C PHE A 464 4.66 22.22 8.46
N ASN A 465 4.05 21.36 9.28
CA ASN A 465 3.34 21.73 10.52
C ASN A 465 4.19 21.60 11.79
N ARG A 466 5.53 21.61 11.68
CA ARG A 466 6.49 21.34 12.78
C ARG A 466 6.33 19.97 13.43
N ARG A 467 5.69 19.03 12.73
CA ARG A 467 5.62 17.65 13.16
C ARG A 467 6.95 16.97 12.93
N LYS A 468 7.37 16.23 13.94
CA LYS A 468 8.58 15.41 13.87
C LYS A 468 8.25 14.13 13.14
N ILE A 469 9.03 13.83 12.12
CA ILE A 469 9.10 12.50 11.51
C ILE A 469 10.57 12.09 11.51
N TYR A 470 10.82 10.78 11.48
CA TYR A 470 12.18 10.27 11.54
C TYR A 470 12.55 9.64 10.20
N ILE A 471 13.79 9.81 9.76
CA ILE A 471 14.32 9.15 8.58
C ILE A 471 15.15 7.97 9.05
N ARG A 472 14.82 6.79 8.53
CA ARG A 472 15.54 5.55 8.84
C ARG A 472 16.70 5.32 7.88
N GLU A 473 16.44 5.56 6.60
CA GLU A 473 17.42 5.37 5.52
C GLU A 473 17.01 6.23 4.32
N THR A 474 17.93 6.40 3.38
CA THR A 474 17.67 6.97 2.07
C THR A 474 17.65 5.85 1.04
N ARG A 475 16.69 5.88 0.13
CA ARG A 475 16.53 4.89 -0.93
C ARG A 475 16.38 5.56 -2.28
N LYS A 476 16.69 4.82 -3.33
CA LYS A 476 16.46 5.27 -4.70
C LYS A 476 14.98 5.11 -5.05
N MET A 477 14.35 6.17 -5.53
CA MET A 477 12.95 6.17 -5.95
C MET A 477 12.79 6.89 -7.27
N GLU A 478 12.06 6.27 -8.20
CA GLU A 478 11.81 6.84 -9.52
C GLU A 478 10.74 7.94 -9.44
N SER A 479 10.93 9.01 -10.22
CA SER A 479 9.96 10.12 -10.33
C SER A 479 8.55 9.61 -10.71
N LYS A 480 8.49 8.59 -11.56
CA LYS A 480 7.23 7.93 -11.95
C LYS A 480 6.49 7.37 -10.73
N THR A 481 7.16 6.66 -9.83
CA THR A 481 6.53 6.10 -8.62
C THR A 481 5.89 7.18 -7.74
N VAL A 482 6.48 8.38 -7.67
CA VAL A 482 5.90 9.50 -6.92
C VAL A 482 4.63 10.01 -7.60
N ALA A 483 4.65 10.13 -8.93
CA ALA A 483 3.47 10.53 -9.71
C ALA A 483 2.32 9.52 -9.57
N ASP A 484 2.60 8.23 -9.74
CA ASP A 484 1.61 7.15 -9.60
C ASP A 484 0.96 7.17 -8.19
N VAL A 485 1.74 7.45 -7.13
CA VAL A 485 1.20 7.61 -5.76
C VAL A 485 0.35 8.87 -5.61
N VAL A 486 0.71 9.98 -6.26
CA VAL A 486 -0.11 11.20 -6.24
C VAL A 486 -1.48 10.92 -6.86
N GLU A 487 -1.52 10.25 -8.02
CA GLU A 487 -2.75 9.82 -8.66
C GLU A 487 -3.53 8.85 -7.77
N ALA A 488 -2.87 7.86 -7.19
CA ALA A 488 -3.51 6.90 -6.30
C ALA A 488 -4.10 7.56 -5.04
N LEU A 489 -3.45 8.57 -4.47
CA LEU A 489 -4.01 9.33 -3.35
C LEU A 489 -5.25 10.11 -3.79
N ILE A 490 -5.22 10.79 -4.94
CA ILE A 490 -6.42 11.44 -5.52
C ILE A 490 -7.55 10.42 -5.67
N GLY A 491 -7.26 9.24 -6.22
CA GLY A 491 -8.21 8.13 -6.35
C GLY A 491 -8.74 7.62 -5.00
N ALA A 492 -7.90 7.58 -3.97
CA ALA A 492 -8.31 7.18 -2.61
C ALA A 492 -9.32 8.16 -2.01
N PHE A 493 -9.06 9.46 -2.09
CA PHE A 493 -9.99 10.50 -1.64
C PHE A 493 -11.28 10.49 -2.46
N LEU A 494 -11.18 10.28 -3.78
CA LEU A 494 -12.34 10.15 -4.66
C LEU A 494 -13.22 8.95 -4.29
N SER A 495 -12.59 7.80 -4.02
CA SER A 495 -13.30 6.54 -3.78
C SER A 495 -14.17 6.56 -2.51
N ILE A 496 -13.76 7.32 -1.49
CA ILE A 496 -14.43 7.41 -0.18
C ILE A 496 -15.27 8.68 -0.04
N GLY A 497 -14.69 9.84 -0.37
CA GLY A 497 -15.29 11.16 -0.14
C GLY A 497 -15.92 11.79 -1.38
N GLY A 498 -15.87 11.12 -2.53
CA GLY A 498 -16.36 11.64 -3.80
C GLY A 498 -15.51 12.79 -4.34
N GLU A 499 -16.05 13.48 -5.34
CA GLU A 499 -15.32 14.48 -6.13
C GLU A 499 -14.87 15.67 -5.29
N THR A 500 -15.69 16.09 -4.32
CA THR A 500 -15.34 17.19 -3.43
C THR A 500 -14.08 16.90 -2.61
N SER A 501 -13.97 15.70 -2.03
CA SER A 501 -12.80 15.32 -1.23
C SER A 501 -11.54 15.21 -2.09
N ALA A 502 -11.66 14.65 -3.30
CA ALA A 502 -10.56 14.60 -4.27
C ALA A 502 -10.09 16.00 -4.68
N LEU A 503 -11.00 16.95 -4.92
CA LEU A 503 -10.67 18.35 -5.23
C LEU A 503 -9.95 19.05 -4.07
N LEU A 504 -10.42 18.87 -2.83
CA LEU A 504 -9.73 19.42 -1.65
C LEU A 504 -8.31 18.87 -1.50
N PHE A 505 -8.12 17.59 -1.80
CA PHE A 505 -6.79 16.97 -1.82
C PHE A 505 -5.91 17.52 -2.96
N MET A 506 -6.46 17.70 -4.16
CA MET A 506 -5.75 18.34 -5.28
C MET A 506 -5.34 19.77 -4.94
N GLU A 507 -6.22 20.55 -4.32
CA GLU A 507 -5.91 21.90 -3.84
C GLU A 507 -4.80 21.87 -2.78
N TRP A 508 -4.83 20.90 -1.86
CA TRP A 508 -3.75 20.67 -0.90
C TRP A 508 -2.42 20.34 -1.58
N LEU A 509 -2.40 19.55 -2.66
CA LEU A 509 -1.17 19.32 -3.44
C LEU A 509 -0.65 20.60 -4.12
N GLY A 510 -1.54 21.57 -4.38
CA GLY A 510 -1.25 22.81 -5.10
C GLY A 510 -1.81 22.85 -6.51
N ILE A 511 -2.63 21.86 -6.89
CA ILE A 511 -3.34 21.80 -8.16
C ILE A 511 -4.67 22.54 -7.99
N LYS A 512 -4.75 23.76 -8.54
CA LYS A 512 -5.92 24.62 -8.39
C LYS A 512 -7.01 24.25 -9.40
N VAL A 513 -8.00 23.50 -8.94
CA VAL A 513 -9.19 23.15 -9.72
C VAL A 513 -10.44 23.44 -8.90
N ASP A 514 -11.44 24.04 -9.53
CA ASP A 514 -12.73 24.31 -8.92
C ASP A 514 -13.88 23.95 -9.86
N PHE A 515 -14.96 23.40 -9.30
CA PHE A 515 -16.16 23.04 -10.07
C PHE A 515 -17.25 24.11 -10.01
N HIS A 516 -16.91 25.36 -9.68
CA HIS A 516 -17.89 26.44 -9.71
C HIS A 516 -18.36 26.68 -11.14
N ILE A 517 -19.66 26.88 -11.32
CA ILE A 517 -20.25 27.20 -12.61
C ILE A 517 -19.83 28.63 -12.98
N THR A 518 -19.04 28.77 -14.05
CA THR A 518 -18.80 30.07 -14.67
C THR A 518 -19.66 30.18 -15.92
N PRO A 519 -20.38 31.30 -16.10
CA PRO A 519 -21.11 31.55 -17.34
C PRO A 519 -20.19 31.42 -18.55
N TYR A 520 -20.63 30.68 -19.55
CA TYR A 520 -19.92 30.56 -20.80
C TYR A 520 -20.20 31.80 -21.65
N GLU A 521 -19.22 32.68 -21.78
CA GLU A 521 -19.34 33.90 -22.57
C GLU A 521 -19.05 33.59 -24.03
N ARG A 522 -20.08 33.63 -24.88
CA ARG A 522 -19.91 33.37 -26.30
C ARG A 522 -19.57 34.65 -27.06
N PRO A 523 -18.59 34.60 -27.98
CA PRO A 523 -18.25 35.74 -28.81
C PRO A 523 -19.25 36.01 -29.95
N PHE A 524 -20.25 35.15 -30.21
CA PHE A 524 -21.16 35.32 -31.37
C PHE A 524 -22.57 34.71 -31.18
N PRO A 525 -23.62 35.36 -31.72
CA PRO A 525 -25.00 34.86 -31.66
C PRO A 525 -25.25 33.76 -32.70
N ILE A 526 -25.64 32.57 -32.25
CA ILE A 526 -26.03 31.45 -33.11
C ILE A 526 -27.55 31.26 -33.08
N HIS A 527 -28.20 31.33 -34.25
CA HIS A 527 -29.61 30.96 -34.40
C HIS A 527 -29.70 29.47 -34.71
N ALA A 528 -29.76 28.62 -33.67
CA ALA A 528 -29.71 27.17 -33.81
C ALA A 528 -30.80 26.60 -34.72
N GLU A 529 -32.03 27.12 -34.62
CA GLU A 529 -33.18 26.67 -35.43
C GLU A 529 -33.01 26.89 -36.94
N LYS A 530 -32.14 27.82 -37.36
CA LYS A 530 -31.88 28.06 -38.79
C LYS A 530 -30.90 27.04 -39.39
N ARG A 531 -30.15 26.33 -38.55
CA ARG A 531 -29.07 25.42 -38.98
C ARG A 531 -29.37 23.96 -38.68
N LEU A 532 -30.14 23.69 -37.63
CA LEU A 532 -30.49 22.34 -37.19
C LEU A 532 -31.98 22.22 -36.91
N ASN A 533 -32.52 21.02 -37.10
CA ASN A 533 -33.84 20.66 -36.58
C ASN A 533 -33.73 20.32 -35.09
N VAL A 534 -33.64 21.36 -34.25
CA VAL A 534 -33.42 21.24 -32.80
C VAL A 534 -34.49 20.35 -32.16
N ARG A 535 -35.77 20.55 -32.48
CA ARG A 535 -36.87 19.75 -31.89
C ARG A 535 -36.75 18.26 -32.19
N HIS A 536 -36.31 17.91 -33.41
CA HIS A 536 -36.07 16.51 -33.75
C HIS A 536 -34.93 15.92 -32.93
N LEU A 537 -33.82 16.65 -32.80
CA LEU A 537 -32.66 16.22 -32.00
C LEU A 537 -33.01 16.13 -30.50
N GLU A 538 -33.75 17.08 -29.95
CA GLU A 538 -34.25 17.03 -28.57
C GLU A 538 -35.16 15.83 -28.32
N SER A 539 -36.04 15.51 -29.27
CA SER A 539 -36.89 14.31 -29.19
C SER A 539 -36.08 13.02 -29.33
N LEU A 540 -35.09 12.99 -30.21
CA LEU A 540 -34.22 11.83 -30.45
C LEU A 540 -33.37 11.51 -29.22
N LEU A 541 -32.87 12.56 -28.56
CA LEU A 541 -32.06 12.47 -27.36
C LEU A 541 -32.90 12.40 -26.08
N ASN A 542 -34.21 12.65 -26.16
CA ASN A 542 -35.07 12.79 -25.00
C ASN A 542 -34.53 13.81 -23.97
N TYR A 543 -34.07 14.96 -24.46
CA TYR A 543 -33.47 16.04 -23.67
C TYR A 543 -33.79 17.40 -24.28
N SER A 544 -34.02 18.42 -23.45
CA SER A 544 -34.20 19.80 -23.92
C SER A 544 -33.01 20.68 -23.55
N PHE A 545 -32.42 21.32 -24.56
CA PHE A 545 -31.22 22.13 -24.39
C PHE A 545 -31.57 23.51 -23.84
N ARG A 546 -30.94 23.86 -22.70
CA ARG A 546 -31.01 25.24 -22.17
C ARG A 546 -30.32 26.24 -23.10
N ASP A 547 -29.25 25.80 -23.75
CA ASP A 547 -28.52 26.56 -24.76
C ASP A 547 -28.33 25.71 -26.02
N THR A 548 -29.23 25.90 -26.99
CA THR A 548 -29.21 25.21 -28.28
C THR A 548 -27.99 25.55 -29.14
N SER A 549 -27.24 26.60 -28.81
CA SER A 549 -26.03 26.94 -29.55
C SER A 549 -24.86 26.01 -29.23
N LEU A 550 -24.85 25.35 -28.06
CA LEU A 550 -23.88 24.27 -27.77
C LEU A 550 -24.11 23.06 -28.68
N LEU A 551 -25.39 22.75 -28.97
CA LEU A 551 -25.74 21.68 -29.91
C LEU A 551 -25.23 21.98 -31.33
N VAL A 552 -25.30 23.24 -31.75
CA VAL A 552 -24.75 23.66 -33.05
C VAL A 552 -23.23 23.51 -33.07
N GLU A 553 -22.53 24.01 -32.05
CA GLU A 553 -21.07 23.88 -31.91
C GLU A 553 -20.64 22.40 -31.95
N ALA A 554 -21.30 21.54 -31.18
CA ALA A 554 -21.02 20.11 -31.13
C ALA A 554 -21.26 19.38 -32.47
N LEU A 555 -22.23 19.83 -33.27
CA LEU A 555 -22.52 19.26 -34.59
C LEU A 555 -21.74 19.95 -35.73
N THR A 556 -20.82 20.87 -35.45
CA THR A 556 -20.09 21.62 -36.48
C THR A 556 -18.66 21.12 -36.64
N HIS A 557 -18.31 20.65 -37.83
CA HIS A 557 -16.92 20.30 -38.19
C HIS A 557 -16.10 21.54 -38.58
N GLY A 558 -14.79 21.52 -38.34
CA GLY A 558 -13.86 22.63 -38.62
C GLY A 558 -13.85 23.13 -40.07
N SER A 559 -14.33 22.33 -41.03
CA SER A 559 -14.51 22.80 -42.42
C SER A 559 -15.57 23.90 -42.58
N MET A 560 -16.48 24.06 -41.61
CA MET A 560 -17.49 25.13 -41.57
C MET A 560 -16.97 26.45 -41.00
N PHE A 561 -15.67 26.61 -40.76
CA PHE A 561 -15.07 27.79 -40.13
C PHE A 561 -15.49 29.14 -40.75
N ARG A 562 -15.79 29.16 -42.06
CA ARG A 562 -16.25 30.36 -42.78
C ARG A 562 -17.62 30.87 -42.32
N GLU A 563 -18.48 29.98 -41.83
CA GLU A 563 -19.87 30.29 -41.43
C GLU A 563 -20.08 30.20 -39.91
N ILE A 564 -19.26 29.39 -39.24
CA ILE A 564 -19.32 29.12 -37.81
C ILE A 564 -17.89 29.14 -37.26
N PRO A 565 -17.51 30.16 -36.46
CA PRO A 565 -16.12 30.34 -36.04
C PRO A 565 -15.68 29.42 -34.89
N ARG A 566 -16.51 28.47 -34.46
CA ARG A 566 -16.15 27.38 -33.52
C ARG A 566 -16.68 26.05 -34.02
N ASP A 567 -15.88 25.03 -33.81
CA ASP A 567 -16.17 23.63 -34.09
C ASP A 567 -16.25 22.82 -32.79
N TYR A 568 -16.43 21.52 -32.94
CA TYR A 568 -16.58 20.59 -31.84
C TYR A 568 -15.30 20.34 -31.04
N GLU A 569 -14.10 20.69 -31.53
CA GLU A 569 -12.82 20.16 -31.01
C GLU A 569 -12.62 20.49 -29.52
N ARG A 570 -13.04 21.68 -29.09
CA ARG A 570 -12.99 22.06 -27.66
C ARG A 570 -13.95 21.25 -26.80
N LEU A 571 -15.10 20.86 -27.35
CA LEU A 571 -16.10 20.05 -26.67
C LEU A 571 -15.68 18.57 -26.61
N GLU A 572 -14.99 18.09 -27.64
CA GLU A 572 -14.34 16.78 -27.66
C GLU A 572 -13.27 16.70 -26.55
N PHE A 573 -12.38 17.70 -26.46
CA PHE A 573 -11.39 17.80 -25.39
C PHE A 573 -12.00 17.63 -23.99
N LEU A 574 -13.15 18.27 -23.74
CA LEU A 574 -13.87 18.13 -22.47
C LEU A 574 -14.49 16.75 -22.33
N GLY A 575 -15.28 16.32 -23.31
CA GLY A 575 -16.08 15.11 -23.19
C GLY A 575 -15.25 13.83 -23.15
N ASP A 576 -14.08 13.78 -23.81
CA ASP A 576 -13.19 12.62 -23.71
C ASP A 576 -12.75 12.37 -22.27
N SER A 577 -12.42 13.44 -21.54
CA SER A 577 -12.04 13.35 -20.13
C SER A 577 -13.21 12.94 -19.23
N VAL A 578 -14.43 13.38 -19.56
CA VAL A 578 -15.65 13.02 -18.81
C VAL A 578 -15.95 11.53 -18.99
N LEU A 579 -15.87 11.02 -20.22
CA LEU A 579 -16.14 9.62 -20.50
C LEU A 579 -15.11 8.70 -19.89
N ASP A 580 -13.82 9.03 -20.03
CA ASP A 580 -12.73 8.27 -19.41
C ASP A 580 -12.97 8.15 -17.89
N TYR A 581 -13.29 9.26 -17.23
CA TYR A 581 -13.59 9.26 -15.80
C TYR A 581 -14.85 8.46 -15.45
N LEU A 582 -15.99 8.69 -16.12
CA LEU A 582 -17.24 8.01 -15.79
C LEU A 582 -17.19 6.51 -16.04
N MET A 583 -16.51 6.07 -17.10
CA MET A 583 -16.31 4.65 -17.39
C MET A 583 -15.35 4.01 -16.39
N THR A 584 -14.22 4.66 -16.10
CA THR A 584 -13.26 4.17 -15.09
C THR A 584 -13.91 4.08 -13.71
N LYS A 585 -14.68 5.10 -13.32
CA LYS A 585 -15.47 5.11 -12.08
C LYS A 585 -16.47 3.96 -12.05
N HIS A 586 -17.22 3.75 -13.14
CA HIS A 586 -18.17 2.65 -13.24
C HIS A 586 -17.48 1.29 -13.07
N PHE A 587 -16.39 1.03 -13.80
CA PHE A 587 -15.67 -0.23 -13.71
C PHE A 587 -15.02 -0.47 -12.35
N TYR A 588 -14.48 0.58 -11.74
CA TYR A 588 -13.90 0.52 -10.41
C TYR A 588 -14.92 0.07 -9.36
N TYR A 589 -16.17 0.58 -9.41
CA TYR A 589 -17.21 0.25 -8.43
C TYR A 589 -17.96 -1.05 -8.74
N GLU A 590 -18.25 -1.37 -10.00
CA GLU A 590 -18.98 -2.61 -10.36
C GLU A 590 -18.10 -3.86 -10.28
N TYR A 591 -16.80 -3.74 -10.58
CA TYR A 591 -15.88 -4.87 -10.66
C TYR A 591 -14.71 -4.72 -9.67
N PRO A 592 -14.97 -4.76 -8.35
CA PRO A 592 -13.93 -4.63 -7.35
C PRO A 592 -12.93 -5.80 -7.46
N GLY A 593 -11.64 -5.48 -7.53
CA GLY A 593 -10.57 -6.48 -7.56
C GLY A 593 -10.05 -6.85 -8.96
N LEU A 594 -10.51 -6.17 -10.02
CA LEU A 594 -9.84 -6.22 -11.32
C LEU A 594 -8.43 -5.65 -11.21
N SER A 595 -7.50 -6.23 -11.98
CA SER A 595 -6.17 -5.64 -12.13
C SER A 595 -6.25 -4.34 -12.94
N PRO A 596 -5.26 -3.43 -12.81
CA PRO A 596 -5.20 -2.22 -13.64
C PRO A 596 -5.11 -2.52 -15.12
N GLU A 597 -4.42 -3.61 -15.48
CA GLU A 597 -4.36 -4.12 -16.84
C GLU A 597 -5.78 -4.43 -17.34
N GLN A 598 -6.57 -5.17 -16.55
CA GLN A 598 -7.96 -5.48 -16.89
C GLN A 598 -8.84 -4.23 -16.94
N LEU A 599 -8.68 -3.27 -16.02
CA LEU A 599 -9.41 -2.00 -16.06
C LEU A 599 -9.05 -1.18 -17.31
N THR A 600 -7.77 -1.17 -17.69
CA THR A 600 -7.28 -0.49 -18.89
C THR A 600 -7.77 -1.18 -20.17
N ASP A 601 -7.79 -2.51 -20.20
CA ASP A 601 -8.32 -3.29 -21.30
C ASP A 601 -9.83 -3.05 -21.46
N MET A 602 -10.60 -3.09 -20.37
CA MET A 602 -12.03 -2.78 -20.42
C MET A 602 -12.28 -1.34 -20.84
N ARG A 603 -11.49 -0.39 -20.34
CA ARG A 603 -11.57 1.01 -20.75
C ARG A 603 -11.31 1.15 -22.25
N SER A 604 -10.20 0.63 -22.77
CA SER A 604 -9.84 0.77 -24.19
C SER A 604 -10.85 0.05 -25.11
N ALA A 605 -11.42 -1.07 -24.66
CA ALA A 605 -12.49 -1.76 -25.36
C ALA A 605 -13.83 -0.99 -25.36
N SER A 606 -14.08 -0.17 -24.34
CA SER A 606 -15.37 0.54 -24.16
C SER A 606 -15.34 1.99 -24.66
N VAL A 607 -14.17 2.62 -24.62
CA VAL A 607 -13.91 4.04 -24.92
C VAL A 607 -12.98 4.08 -26.13
N ASN A 608 -13.54 3.88 -27.32
CA ASN A 608 -12.80 4.00 -28.58
C ASN A 608 -13.67 4.59 -29.70
N ASN A 609 -12.99 5.15 -30.70
CA ASN A 609 -13.62 5.85 -31.83
C ASN A 609 -14.63 4.99 -32.58
N GLU A 610 -14.41 3.68 -32.64
CA GLU A 610 -15.31 2.77 -33.34
C GLU A 610 -16.64 2.58 -32.61
N CYS A 611 -16.61 2.36 -31.30
CA CYS A 611 -17.81 2.28 -30.45
C CYS A 611 -18.66 3.56 -30.56
N TYR A 612 -17.99 4.72 -30.56
CA TYR A 612 -18.66 6.02 -30.69
C TYR A 612 -19.25 6.23 -32.09
N ALA A 613 -18.51 5.91 -33.15
CA ALA A 613 -19.00 6.01 -34.52
C ALA A 613 -20.22 5.10 -34.77
N ARG A 614 -20.17 3.84 -34.31
CA ARG A 614 -21.28 2.88 -34.41
C ARG A 614 -22.53 3.40 -33.69
N SER A 615 -22.35 3.95 -32.49
CA SER A 615 -23.45 4.54 -31.72
C SER A 615 -24.04 5.75 -32.44
N ALA A 616 -23.21 6.67 -32.94
CA ALA A 616 -23.67 7.86 -33.67
C ALA A 616 -24.39 7.53 -34.99
N VAL A 617 -23.99 6.45 -35.69
CA VAL A 617 -24.70 5.93 -36.87
C VAL A 617 -26.06 5.36 -36.46
N LYS A 618 -26.09 4.50 -35.43
CA LYS A 618 -27.32 3.89 -34.90
C LYS A 618 -28.37 4.92 -34.48
N PHE A 619 -27.94 6.01 -33.84
CA PHE A 619 -28.83 7.11 -33.46
C PHE A 619 -29.11 8.10 -34.59
N GLY A 620 -28.56 7.92 -35.80
CA GLY A 620 -28.83 8.81 -36.93
C GLY A 620 -28.16 10.19 -36.84
N LEU A 621 -27.28 10.41 -35.85
CA LEU A 621 -26.63 11.71 -35.61
C LEU A 621 -25.74 12.16 -36.78
N HIS A 622 -25.18 11.21 -37.53
CA HIS A 622 -24.39 11.47 -38.73
C HIS A 622 -25.12 12.31 -39.79
N LYS A 623 -26.46 12.28 -39.81
CA LYS A 623 -27.28 13.06 -40.76
C LYS A 623 -27.38 14.55 -40.41
N HIS A 624 -27.00 14.91 -39.18
CA HIS A 624 -27.22 16.23 -38.61
C HIS A 624 -25.93 17.05 -38.42
N ILE A 625 -24.78 16.47 -38.77
CA ILE A 625 -23.50 17.18 -38.67
C ILE A 625 -23.37 18.19 -39.80
N LEU A 626 -23.01 19.42 -39.44
CA LEU A 626 -22.71 20.53 -40.34
C LEU A 626 -21.27 20.41 -40.82
N ARG A 627 -21.09 20.30 -42.14
CA ARG A 627 -19.78 20.14 -42.78
C ARG A 627 -19.79 20.70 -44.20
N ASP A 628 -18.63 21.19 -44.62
CA ASP A 628 -18.31 21.55 -46.01
C ASP A 628 -17.03 20.83 -46.43
N SER A 629 -17.11 19.50 -46.60
CA SER A 629 -15.96 18.67 -47.02
C SER A 629 -16.42 17.39 -47.72
N GLN A 630 -16.13 17.31 -49.02
CA GLN A 630 -16.45 16.15 -49.85
C GLN A 630 -15.72 14.87 -49.41
N GLU A 631 -14.55 15.00 -48.78
CA GLU A 631 -13.80 13.85 -48.31
C GLU A 631 -14.46 13.23 -47.08
N LEU A 632 -14.87 14.06 -46.12
CA LEU A 632 -15.58 13.63 -44.93
C LEU A 632 -16.93 12.96 -45.27
N ASP A 633 -17.63 13.47 -46.29
CA ASP A 633 -18.87 12.85 -46.77
C ASP A 633 -18.66 11.42 -47.28
N LYS A 634 -17.60 11.20 -48.08
CA LYS A 634 -17.25 9.85 -48.58
C LYS A 634 -16.94 8.91 -47.42
N GLN A 635 -16.22 9.39 -46.41
CA GLN A 635 -15.84 8.59 -45.23
C GLN A 635 -17.06 8.19 -44.40
N ILE A 636 -18.02 9.10 -44.21
CA ILE A 636 -19.23 8.82 -43.45
C ILE A 636 -20.13 7.84 -44.20
N VAL A 637 -20.29 8.00 -45.51
CA VAL A 637 -21.03 7.05 -46.36
C VAL A 637 -20.37 5.66 -46.31
N LYS A 638 -19.04 5.59 -46.42
CA LYS A 638 -18.29 4.33 -46.28
C LYS A 638 -18.54 3.69 -44.91
N THR A 639 -18.55 4.49 -43.85
CA THR A 639 -18.79 4.03 -42.47
C THR A 639 -20.21 3.48 -42.29
N CYS A 640 -21.22 4.19 -42.80
CA CYS A 640 -22.62 3.74 -42.75
C CYS A 640 -22.82 2.44 -43.54
N ASN A 641 -22.25 2.34 -44.75
CA ASN A 641 -22.36 1.15 -45.59
C ASN A 641 -21.67 -0.08 -44.96
N ASN A 642 -20.54 0.13 -44.29
CA ASN A 642 -19.86 -0.94 -43.54
C ASN A 642 -20.69 -1.39 -42.33
N PHE A 643 -21.36 -0.47 -41.63
CA PHE A 643 -22.25 -0.78 -40.52
C PHE A 643 -23.47 -1.61 -40.95
N GLU A 644 -24.12 -1.24 -42.07
CA GLU A 644 -25.24 -2.01 -42.62
C GLU A 644 -24.82 -3.43 -43.00
N LYS A 645 -23.60 -3.63 -43.51
CA LYS A 645 -23.04 -4.96 -43.79
C LYS A 645 -22.75 -5.77 -42.52
N LEU A 646 -22.17 -5.17 -41.49
CA LEU A 646 -21.90 -5.82 -40.20
C LEU A 646 -23.19 -6.23 -39.47
N SER A 647 -24.31 -5.53 -39.66
CA SER A 647 -25.60 -5.92 -39.08
C SER A 647 -26.17 -7.24 -39.63
N SER A 648 -25.62 -7.75 -40.74
CA SER A 648 -26.05 -9.00 -41.39
C SER A 648 -25.23 -10.24 -41.00
N GLU A 649 -24.06 -10.07 -40.38
CA GLU A 649 -23.24 -11.15 -39.82
C GLU A 649 -23.02 -10.88 -38.33
N SER A 650 -23.70 -11.63 -37.47
CA SER A 650 -23.55 -11.53 -36.02
C SER A 650 -22.16 -11.97 -35.60
N THR A 651 -21.24 -11.04 -35.43
CA THR A 651 -19.98 -11.34 -34.75
C THR A 651 -19.49 -10.15 -33.95
N PHE A 652 -19.53 -10.36 -32.64
CA PHE A 652 -18.71 -9.75 -31.58
C PHE A 652 -17.53 -8.90 -32.08
N GLY A 653 -17.38 -7.72 -31.50
CA GLY A 653 -16.43 -6.66 -31.88
C GLY A 653 -14.94 -6.95 -31.66
N TRP A 654 -14.48 -8.17 -31.88
CA TRP A 654 -13.07 -8.57 -31.76
C TRP A 654 -12.37 -8.78 -33.11
N ASP A 655 -13.10 -8.99 -34.22
CA ASP A 655 -12.52 -9.42 -35.52
C ASP A 655 -12.76 -8.47 -36.70
N ALA A 656 -13.04 -7.18 -36.48
CA ALA A 656 -13.11 -6.22 -37.59
C ALA A 656 -11.73 -5.59 -37.86
N GLU A 657 -10.97 -6.15 -38.80
CA GLU A 657 -9.73 -5.55 -39.37
C GLU A 657 -9.97 -4.22 -40.11
N THR A 658 -11.17 -3.63 -40.04
CA THR A 658 -11.48 -2.33 -40.63
C THR A 658 -11.30 -1.22 -39.58
N THR A 659 -10.08 -0.73 -39.43
CA THR A 659 -9.81 0.52 -38.73
C THR A 659 -10.59 1.67 -39.39
N PHE A 660 -11.58 2.22 -38.67
CA PHE A 660 -12.34 3.42 -39.06
C PHE A 660 -11.50 4.67 -38.71
N THR A 661 -10.45 4.92 -39.48
CA THR A 661 -9.33 5.78 -39.06
C THR A 661 -9.66 7.28 -38.92
N GLU A 662 -10.79 7.79 -39.43
CA GLU A 662 -11.03 9.25 -39.48
C GLU A 662 -12.47 9.66 -39.19
N VAL A 663 -13.12 9.04 -38.20
CA VAL A 663 -14.51 9.38 -37.81
C VAL A 663 -14.58 10.27 -36.56
N ILE A 664 -13.56 11.11 -36.34
CA ILE A 664 -13.39 12.02 -35.18
C ILE A 664 -14.65 12.88 -34.95
N VAL A 665 -15.32 13.30 -36.03
CA VAL A 665 -16.52 14.13 -35.95
C VAL A 665 -17.71 13.41 -35.32
N LEU A 666 -17.88 12.11 -35.57
CA LEU A 666 -18.97 11.34 -34.95
C LEU A 666 -18.65 11.00 -33.50
N THR A 667 -17.35 10.84 -33.20
CA THR A 667 -16.81 10.72 -31.85
C THR A 667 -17.17 11.92 -31.03
N ALA A 668 -16.77 13.13 -31.45
CA ALA A 668 -17.00 14.36 -30.72
C ALA A 668 -18.49 14.70 -30.50
N VAL A 669 -19.32 14.43 -31.50
CA VAL A 669 -20.78 14.62 -31.42
C VAL A 669 -21.38 13.70 -30.37
N PHE A 670 -21.00 12.43 -30.36
CA PHE A 670 -21.49 11.45 -29.40
C PHE A 670 -20.93 11.71 -28.01
N VAL A 671 -19.64 12.04 -27.92
CA VAL A 671 -18.92 12.37 -26.68
C VAL A 671 -19.54 13.60 -26.01
N PHE A 672 -19.83 14.66 -26.76
CA PHE A 672 -20.53 15.84 -26.25
C PHE A 672 -21.96 15.54 -25.80
N LEU A 673 -22.73 14.82 -26.62
CA LEU A 673 -24.13 14.49 -26.31
C LEU A 673 -24.24 13.55 -25.10
N LEU A 674 -23.36 12.55 -25.00
CA LEU A 674 -23.30 11.63 -23.86
C LEU A 674 -22.84 12.36 -22.60
N THR A 675 -21.86 13.26 -22.69
CA THR A 675 -21.43 14.13 -21.57
C THR A 675 -22.60 14.97 -21.04
N PHE A 676 -23.41 15.54 -21.94
CA PHE A 676 -24.62 16.28 -21.58
C PHE A 676 -25.71 15.35 -20.98
N MET A 677 -25.88 14.14 -21.49
CA MET A 677 -26.83 13.16 -20.95
C MET A 677 -26.41 12.58 -19.58
N LEU A 678 -25.10 12.38 -19.37
CA LEU A 678 -24.52 11.77 -18.18
C LEU A 678 -24.53 12.72 -16.98
N MET A 679 -24.37 14.03 -17.21
CA MET A 679 -24.59 15.06 -16.19
C MET A 679 -26.04 15.09 -15.65
N PHE A 680 -27.01 14.52 -16.36
CA PHE A 680 -28.44 14.55 -16.00
C PHE A 680 -29.09 13.16 -15.83
N GLY A 681 -28.29 12.10 -15.60
CA GLY A 681 -28.79 10.84 -15.02
C GLY A 681 -29.02 9.65 -15.97
N PHE A 682 -28.42 9.62 -17.16
CA PHE A 682 -28.59 8.52 -18.13
C PHE A 682 -27.45 7.48 -18.18
N LEU A 683 -26.63 7.37 -17.13
CA LEU A 683 -25.60 6.32 -17.03
C LEU A 683 -26.21 4.91 -17.16
N SER A 684 -27.44 4.72 -16.63
CA SER A 684 -28.19 3.48 -16.75
C SER A 684 -28.54 3.11 -18.19
N LEU A 685 -28.77 4.09 -19.08
CA LEU A 685 -29.14 3.82 -20.47
C LEU A 685 -27.92 3.37 -21.28
N TYR A 686 -26.78 4.06 -21.12
CA TYR A 686 -25.53 3.66 -21.76
C TYR A 686 -25.10 2.26 -21.29
N LEU A 687 -25.13 2.00 -19.98
CA LEU A 687 -24.79 0.69 -19.40
C LEU A 687 -25.81 -0.41 -19.72
N TYR A 688 -27.10 -0.10 -19.77
CA TYR A 688 -28.14 -1.03 -20.20
C TYR A 688 -27.92 -1.47 -21.66
N TYR A 689 -27.60 -0.52 -22.55
CA TYR A 689 -27.29 -0.86 -23.94
C TYR A 689 -25.91 -1.52 -24.09
N PHE A 690 -24.94 -1.17 -23.25
CA PHE A 690 -23.63 -1.85 -23.20
C PHE A 690 -23.78 -3.30 -22.73
N SER A 691 -24.62 -3.56 -21.72
CA SER A 691 -24.94 -4.92 -21.26
C SER A 691 -25.64 -5.77 -22.32
N HIS A 692 -26.42 -5.14 -23.21
CA HIS A 692 -27.06 -5.79 -24.36
C HIS A 692 -26.15 -5.92 -25.60
N LEU A 693 -24.98 -5.27 -25.60
CA LEU A 693 -23.94 -5.44 -26.62
C LEU A 693 -22.95 -6.56 -26.25
N PHE A 694 -22.92 -6.99 -24.98
CA PHE A 694 -22.07 -8.05 -24.43
C PHE A 694 -22.82 -9.32 -23.96
N SER A 695 -24.16 -9.31 -24.03
CA SER A 695 -25.02 -10.51 -23.94
C SER A 695 -25.56 -10.85 -25.31
#